data_AF-A0A2Z6QK67-F1
#
_entry.id   AF-A0A2Z6QK67-F1
#
_cell.length_a   1.000
_cell.length_b   1.000
_cell.length_c   1.000
_cell.angle_alpha   90.00
_cell.angle_beta   90.00
_cell.angle_gamma   90.00
#
_symmetry.space_group_name_H-M   'P 1'
#
loop_
_entity.id
_entity.type
_entity.pdbx_description
1 polymer ?
#
loop_
_entity_poly.entity_id
_entity_poly.type
_entity_poly.pdbx_seq_one_letter_code
_entity_poly.pdbx_strand_id
1 'polypeptide(L)'
;MRLKTSERASAQVNCPHINKIIKKDSPLAKLESFSFKKQITNSSLHCDYCDTRAPRLWICLHNRCRAVVCLASSKSHMRNHFEKENRDDSCHSIFVNPHALKIWCYACTSELNPFGNNILTSETRTYLKTTIRYLQEKRNKSQQSIDQISIDVPGLVGLKNLGNTCYANAALQCLSNTPALADFFNYCDAYMPHIPFASKRSNYKLGEYFSQFVKAMWNGTSAIFVPAHLMNEIRKHNEVFRGHNQQDTVEFLRCVLDILHEELPYPQFMPGKVSKNGECIYMNPSVSTSISSENSHNVYEVISSSSSTTTKTSTIDRVQKRQSTHNSIISKIFQGTLESKIKCLHCKKEYLKEENFYDLQIQIDKKHKFRSSEKTLENSSSGSNSVMGSLAGWLGMNSRVVKLHDCLSSFCATENLTGEDQYRCDKCESLNDCQKRLRIKRLPETLCIQLKRFRYDSCYSSKIATHVQFPLEDLDMKPYCKDLSNEKGNPELAEKLDTLSVTKYDLYGLIHHRGAMGGGHYIAYVKNPIDKNWYEYDDTYVTRKSEADISRLEAYVLFYHKKSSEKDRERTETLSKINGDSTTETCYFISRLWFNRWQFMMTPGPITNYDFICSHGGVNTRRYPNIRDMVIKVPFSVYTTFVNKYGTDGSLPFYSADHVISGCTLCEQEERILEQRRRKEEEDIRKIDSNSIKRNEYWFLISATWLLSWHYFKTGGPPPGPIDNYHFLHEDGSPKVGMKRGTDYRGINERVWSYFEHTYGGGPLCVRNTIDLYAPNPLISDHTKRGRFYQKPNGSKTNKRIS
;
A
#
# COMPACT_ATOMS: atom_id res chain seq x y z
N MET A 1 40.15 17.17 -7.73
CA MET A 1 40.34 16.21 -6.62
C MET A 1 39.20 15.19 -6.62
N ARG A 2 39.52 13.89 -6.71
CA ARG A 2 38.57 12.79 -6.49
C ARG A 2 38.18 12.80 -5.00
N LEU A 3 36.93 13.13 -4.67
CA LEU A 3 36.41 12.91 -3.32
C LEU A 3 35.89 11.48 -3.24
N LYS A 4 36.61 10.66 -2.48
CA LYS A 4 36.20 9.33 -2.04
C LYS A 4 34.88 9.44 -1.28
N THR A 5 33.86 8.76 -1.76
CA THR A 5 32.64 8.44 -1.01
C THR A 5 33.00 7.42 0.07
N SER A 6 33.27 7.89 1.28
CA SER A 6 33.16 7.07 2.50
C SER A 6 31.95 7.55 3.27
N GLU A 7 30.99 6.65 3.50
CA GLU A 7 29.91 6.82 4.47
C GLU A 7 30.51 7.21 5.83
N ARG A 8 30.45 8.50 6.17
CA ARG A 8 30.62 8.98 7.54
C ARG A 8 29.23 9.26 8.07
N ALA A 9 28.90 8.60 9.19
CA ALA A 9 27.76 8.93 10.02
C ALA A 9 27.67 10.46 10.19
N SER A 10 26.49 11.01 9.94
CA SER A 10 26.20 12.45 10.00
C SER A 10 26.45 12.98 11.42
N ALA A 11 27.63 13.57 11.63
CA ALA A 11 27.93 14.32 12.84
C ALA A 11 26.88 15.43 13.00
N GLN A 12 26.25 15.52 14.17
CA GLN A 12 25.30 16.58 14.50
C GLN A 12 26.01 17.94 14.41
N VAL A 13 25.54 18.83 13.52
CA VAL A 13 26.17 20.14 13.30
C VAL A 13 25.39 21.23 14.00
N ASN A 14 26.02 21.90 14.97
CA ASN A 14 25.61 23.23 15.45
C ASN A 14 26.44 24.27 14.69
N CYS A 15 25.82 25.05 13.80
CA CYS A 15 26.51 26.01 12.95
C CYS A 15 26.44 27.43 13.54
N PRO A 16 27.53 28.01 14.05
CA PRO A 16 27.50 29.38 14.58
C PRO A 16 27.36 30.44 13.48
N HIS A 17 27.72 30.10 12.23
CA HIS A 17 27.72 31.02 11.09
C HIS A 17 26.32 31.44 10.67
N ILE A 18 25.34 30.54 10.70
CA ILE A 18 23.96 30.89 10.36
C ILE A 18 23.34 31.84 11.38
N ASN A 19 23.68 31.67 12.67
CA ASN A 19 23.23 32.57 13.74
C ASN A 19 23.67 34.03 13.54
N LYS A 20 24.80 34.27 12.86
CA LYS A 20 25.24 35.63 12.50
C LYS A 20 24.41 36.26 11.37
N ILE A 21 23.75 35.45 10.54
CA ILE A 21 22.93 35.90 9.41
C ILE A 21 21.51 36.22 9.88
N ILE A 22 20.86 35.30 10.61
CA ILE A 22 19.47 35.47 11.10
C ILE A 22 19.28 36.71 11.99
N LYS A 23 20.26 37.04 12.83
CA LYS A 23 20.17 38.20 13.75
C LYS A 23 20.12 39.56 13.07
N LYS A 24 20.45 39.65 11.78
CA LYS A 24 20.63 40.95 11.10
C LYS A 24 19.47 41.34 10.20
N ASP A 25 18.74 40.41 9.56
CA ASP A 25 17.67 40.74 8.57
C ASP A 25 16.77 39.54 8.18
N SER A 26 15.66 39.82 7.47
CA SER A 26 14.72 38.85 6.90
C SER A 26 15.36 37.88 5.88
N PRO A 27 14.96 36.58 5.85
CA PRO A 27 15.47 35.57 4.91
C PRO A 27 15.27 35.90 3.43
N LEU A 28 14.29 36.75 3.12
CA LEU A 28 13.84 36.98 1.76
C LEU A 28 14.30 38.31 1.16
N ALA A 29 14.83 39.24 1.98
CA ALA A 29 15.16 40.60 1.54
C ALA A 29 16.02 40.66 0.27
N LYS A 30 16.97 39.72 0.12
CA LYS A 30 17.78 39.57 -1.10
C LYS A 30 17.04 38.89 -2.24
N LEU A 31 16.41 37.74 -1.96
CA LEU A 31 15.76 36.90 -2.97
C LEU A 31 14.56 37.59 -3.61
N GLU A 32 13.91 38.49 -2.86
CA GLU A 32 12.78 39.32 -3.32
C GLU A 32 13.20 40.57 -4.09
N SER A 33 14.48 40.93 -4.10
CA SER A 33 14.95 42.05 -4.91
C SER A 33 14.56 41.82 -6.38
N PHE A 34 14.01 42.86 -7.02
CA PHE A 34 13.42 42.76 -8.36
C PHE A 34 14.33 42.06 -9.38
N SER A 35 15.64 42.32 -9.31
CA SER A 35 16.66 41.68 -10.15
C SER A 35 16.77 40.17 -9.92
N PHE A 36 16.96 39.74 -8.67
CA PHE A 36 17.10 38.31 -8.34
C PHE A 36 15.80 37.55 -8.63
N LYS A 37 14.67 38.13 -8.23
CA LYS A 37 13.34 37.57 -8.47
C LYS A 37 13.13 37.27 -9.96
N LYS A 38 13.38 38.24 -10.83
CA LYS A 38 13.26 38.07 -12.28
C LYS A 38 14.22 37.00 -12.83
N GLN A 39 15.46 36.96 -12.33
CA GLN A 39 16.46 36.00 -12.80
C GLN A 39 16.14 34.56 -12.40
N ILE A 40 15.70 34.35 -11.15
CA ILE A 40 15.26 33.05 -10.62
C ILE A 40 14.06 32.55 -11.42
N THR A 41 13.02 33.39 -11.57
CA THR A 41 11.79 33.02 -12.29
C THR A 41 12.03 32.68 -13.74
N ASN A 42 12.91 33.40 -14.43
CA ASN A 42 13.24 33.13 -15.83
C ASN A 42 14.33 32.05 -16.01
N SER A 43 14.79 31.40 -14.93
CA SER A 43 15.91 30.45 -14.97
C SER A 43 17.16 31.00 -15.69
N SER A 44 17.42 32.30 -15.53
CA SER A 44 18.49 33.04 -16.24
C SER A 44 19.73 33.29 -15.38
N LEU A 45 19.75 32.74 -14.16
CA LEU A 45 20.91 32.79 -13.27
C LEU A 45 22.13 32.11 -13.92
N HIS A 46 23.27 32.79 -13.83
CA HIS A 46 24.60 32.31 -14.19
C HIS A 46 25.59 32.73 -13.10
N CYS A 47 26.81 32.22 -13.13
CA CYS A 47 27.83 32.63 -12.18
C CYS A 47 28.33 34.04 -12.52
N ASP A 48 28.52 34.89 -11.52
CA ASP A 48 28.99 36.28 -11.73
C ASP A 48 30.40 36.37 -12.32
N TYR A 49 31.16 35.27 -12.30
CA TYR A 49 32.56 35.22 -12.73
C TYR A 49 32.79 34.30 -13.94
N CYS A 50 31.78 33.55 -14.40
CA CYS A 50 31.87 32.71 -15.60
C CYS A 50 30.50 32.28 -16.12
N ASP A 51 30.45 31.68 -17.31
CA ASP A 51 29.20 31.24 -17.94
C ASP A 51 28.57 29.97 -17.35
N THR A 52 29.01 29.52 -16.16
CA THR A 52 28.40 28.35 -15.52
C THR A 52 26.95 28.65 -15.16
N ARG A 53 26.05 27.70 -15.45
CA ARG A 53 24.62 27.76 -15.14
C ARG A 53 24.21 26.67 -14.16
N ALA A 54 22.92 26.60 -13.83
CA ALA A 54 22.35 25.51 -13.05
C ALA A 54 22.78 24.13 -13.62
N PRO A 55 22.98 23.09 -12.79
CA PRO A 55 22.66 22.99 -11.35
C PRO A 55 23.80 23.41 -10.40
N ARG A 56 24.93 23.90 -10.94
CA ARG A 56 26.18 24.11 -10.16
C ARG A 56 26.28 25.49 -9.51
N LEU A 57 25.17 26.23 -9.43
CA LEU A 57 25.10 27.58 -8.89
C LEU A 57 24.77 27.57 -7.40
N TRP A 58 25.29 28.57 -6.71
CA TRP A 58 25.08 28.80 -5.30
C TRP A 58 24.96 30.29 -5.02
N ILE A 59 23.95 30.68 -4.25
CA ILE A 59 23.67 32.06 -3.89
C ILE A 59 24.16 32.26 -2.45
N CYS A 60 25.03 33.25 -2.23
CA CYS A 60 25.44 33.62 -0.86
C CYS A 60 24.24 34.20 -0.11
N LEU A 61 23.97 33.74 1.12
CA LEU A 61 22.84 34.19 1.95
C LEU A 61 23.16 35.40 2.84
N HIS A 62 24.37 35.96 2.75
CA HIS A 62 24.68 37.20 3.47
C HIS A 62 23.84 38.37 2.92
N ASN A 63 23.20 39.14 3.80
CA ASN A 63 22.18 40.16 3.48
C ASN A 63 22.64 41.23 2.48
N ARG A 64 23.89 41.69 2.59
CA ARG A 64 24.48 42.72 1.72
C ARG A 64 25.23 42.15 0.52
N CYS A 65 25.33 40.83 0.41
CA CYS A 65 26.05 40.17 -0.67
C CYS A 65 25.12 39.83 -1.82
N ARG A 66 25.48 40.14 -3.06
CA ARG A 66 24.71 39.74 -4.26
C ARG A 66 25.33 38.60 -5.06
N ALA A 67 26.34 37.92 -4.51
CA ALA A 67 27.09 36.92 -5.28
C ALA A 67 26.26 35.69 -5.64
N VAL A 68 26.35 35.29 -6.91
CA VAL A 68 25.96 33.99 -7.48
C VAL A 68 27.20 33.31 -8.03
N VAL A 69 27.59 32.20 -7.41
CA VAL A 69 28.89 31.58 -7.62
C VAL A 69 28.77 30.10 -7.98
N CYS A 70 29.65 29.61 -8.85
CA CYS A 70 29.66 28.21 -9.22
C CYS A 70 30.61 27.37 -8.35
N LEU A 71 30.25 26.10 -8.17
CA LEU A 71 31.12 25.06 -7.60
C LEU A 71 31.61 24.14 -8.74
N ALA A 72 32.76 24.47 -9.33
CA ALA A 72 33.41 23.70 -10.40
C ALA A 72 34.68 23.00 -9.91
N SER A 73 35.01 21.84 -10.51
CA SER A 73 36.08 20.93 -10.08
C SER A 73 37.50 21.45 -10.27
N SER A 74 37.71 22.49 -11.09
CA SER A 74 39.03 23.09 -11.38
C SER A 74 39.19 24.54 -10.87
N LYS A 75 38.09 25.31 -10.74
CA LYS A 75 38.05 26.68 -10.19
C LYS A 75 36.71 26.91 -9.47
N SER A 76 36.69 26.81 -8.15
CA SER A 76 35.47 27.07 -7.36
C SER A 76 35.34 28.57 -7.08
N HIS A 77 34.43 29.26 -7.78
CA HIS A 77 34.12 30.67 -7.48
C HIS A 77 33.46 30.83 -6.12
N MET A 78 32.80 29.79 -5.60
CA MET A 78 32.33 29.78 -4.22
C MET A 78 33.49 29.88 -3.22
N ARG A 79 34.57 29.11 -3.45
CA ARG A 79 35.76 29.17 -2.60
C ARG A 79 36.38 30.56 -2.63
N ASN A 80 36.58 31.11 -3.82
CA ASN A 80 37.18 32.44 -4.00
C ASN A 80 36.33 33.52 -3.33
N HIS A 81 35.00 33.44 -3.47
CA HIS A 81 34.09 34.37 -2.80
C HIS A 81 34.19 34.27 -1.28
N PHE A 82 34.15 33.06 -0.74
CA PHE A 82 34.31 32.83 0.69
C PHE A 82 35.66 33.37 1.21
N GLU A 83 36.77 33.02 0.57
CA GLU A 83 38.12 33.44 1.01
C GLU A 83 38.34 34.96 0.90
N LYS A 84 37.71 35.63 -0.08
CA LYS A 84 37.84 37.09 -0.25
C LYS A 84 36.95 37.88 0.70
N GLU A 85 35.68 37.51 0.79
CA GLU A 85 34.62 38.32 1.39
C GLU A 85 34.32 37.94 2.85
N ASN A 86 34.69 36.75 3.31
CA ASN A 86 34.46 36.33 4.69
C ASN A 86 35.55 36.88 5.62
N ARG A 87 35.58 38.22 5.78
CA ARG A 87 36.47 38.96 6.69
C ARG A 87 35.65 39.66 7.78
N ASP A 88 36.18 39.74 9.00
CA ASP A 88 35.51 40.33 10.17
C ASP A 88 34.07 39.79 10.39
N ASP A 89 33.19 40.55 11.05
CA ASP A 89 31.83 40.14 11.43
C ASP A 89 30.82 39.97 10.26
N SER A 90 31.31 39.92 9.01
CA SER A 90 30.54 39.71 7.78
C SER A 90 30.53 38.21 7.40
N CYS A 91 29.51 37.49 7.83
CA CYS A 91 29.45 36.03 7.69
C CYS A 91 29.03 35.59 6.28
N HIS A 92 29.98 35.51 5.33
CA HIS A 92 29.76 35.04 3.95
C HIS A 92 29.91 33.51 3.81
N SER A 93 29.52 32.78 4.86
CA SER A 93 29.75 31.33 4.97
C SER A 93 28.60 30.47 4.43
N ILE A 94 27.39 31.02 4.32
CA ILE A 94 26.19 30.24 4.01
C ILE A 94 25.75 30.46 2.57
N PHE A 95 25.52 29.36 1.85
CA PHE A 95 25.11 29.36 0.46
C PHE A 95 23.89 28.47 0.24
N VAL A 96 22.97 28.91 -0.61
CA VAL A 96 21.84 28.07 -1.07
C VAL A 96 22.01 27.70 -2.53
N ASN A 97 21.80 26.43 -2.86
CA ASN A 97 21.70 25.98 -4.24
C ASN A 97 20.25 26.13 -4.72
N PRO A 98 19.94 27.04 -5.67
CA PRO A 98 18.58 27.28 -6.12
C PRO A 98 17.98 26.15 -6.99
N HIS A 99 18.75 25.12 -7.32
CA HIS A 99 18.28 23.95 -8.06
C HIS A 99 18.14 22.71 -7.18
N ALA A 100 19.16 22.39 -6.39
CA ALA A 100 19.14 21.26 -5.48
C ALA A 100 18.43 21.56 -4.15
N LEU A 101 18.11 22.84 -3.89
CA LEU A 101 17.47 23.34 -2.66
C LEU A 101 18.23 22.97 -1.39
N LYS A 102 19.54 22.79 -1.53
CA LYS A 102 20.47 22.51 -0.44
C LYS A 102 21.05 23.81 0.09
N ILE A 103 21.21 23.88 1.41
CA ILE A 103 21.92 24.97 2.06
C ILE A 103 23.22 24.42 2.64
N TRP A 104 24.33 25.06 2.29
CA TRP A 104 25.66 24.62 2.66
C TRP A 104 26.37 25.71 3.47
N CYS A 105 26.98 25.33 4.57
CA CYS A 105 27.93 26.18 5.27
C CYS A 105 29.34 25.82 4.79
N TYR A 106 29.97 26.74 4.06
CA TYR A 106 31.32 26.53 3.55
C TYR A 106 32.34 26.43 4.70
N ALA A 107 32.23 27.28 5.72
CA ALA A 107 33.11 27.29 6.88
C ALA A 107 33.02 26.00 7.73
N CYS A 108 31.80 25.47 7.94
CA CYS A 108 31.61 24.20 8.66
C CYS A 108 31.82 22.97 7.78
N THR A 109 32.00 23.15 6.46
CA THR A 109 32.07 22.04 5.48
C THR A 109 30.88 21.08 5.57
N SER A 110 29.69 21.60 5.84
CA SER A 110 28.52 20.79 6.17
C SER A 110 27.23 21.35 5.57
N GLU A 111 26.28 20.46 5.31
CA GLU A 111 24.92 20.81 4.88
C GLU A 111 24.09 21.30 6.08
N LEU A 112 23.56 22.52 5.97
CA LEU A 112 22.57 23.05 6.91
C LEU A 112 21.19 22.59 6.47
N ASN A 113 20.84 21.38 6.88
CA ASN A 113 19.52 20.84 6.60
C ASN A 113 18.53 21.30 7.70
N PRO A 114 17.61 22.26 7.45
CA PRO A 114 16.58 22.67 8.42
C PRO A 114 15.53 21.59 8.66
N PHE A 115 15.72 20.46 8.00
CA PHE A 115 14.81 19.34 8.00
C PHE A 115 15.40 18.07 8.63
N GLY A 116 16.69 18.08 8.95
CA GLY A 116 17.35 16.96 9.62
C GLY A 116 17.38 17.10 11.14
N ASN A 117 18.07 16.16 11.77
CA ASN A 117 18.41 16.16 13.20
C ASN A 117 19.55 17.13 13.55
N ASN A 118 19.81 18.15 12.72
CA ASN A 118 20.80 19.17 13.03
C ASN A 118 20.37 19.97 14.27
N ILE A 119 21.33 20.32 15.13
CA ILE A 119 21.10 21.18 16.29
C ILE A 119 20.96 22.62 15.76
N LEU A 120 19.77 22.95 15.27
CA LEU A 120 19.39 24.27 14.79
C LEU A 120 18.32 24.85 15.72
N THR A 121 18.43 26.14 16.04
CA THR A 121 17.38 26.86 16.78
C THR A 121 16.10 26.91 15.94
N SER A 122 14.93 27.06 16.59
CA SER A 122 13.65 27.20 15.89
C SER A 122 13.67 28.36 14.89
N GLU A 123 14.26 29.50 15.27
CA GLU A 123 14.44 30.67 14.41
C GLU A 123 15.29 30.35 13.16
N THR A 124 16.42 29.66 13.34
CA THR A 124 17.27 29.22 12.23
C THR A 124 16.51 28.29 11.29
N ARG A 125 15.73 27.35 11.86
CA ARG A 125 14.93 26.40 11.11
C ARG A 125 13.90 27.15 10.25
N THR A 126 13.19 28.11 10.82
CA THR A 126 12.22 28.95 10.10
C THR A 126 12.87 29.73 8.97
N TYR A 127 14.01 30.38 9.21
CA TYR A 127 14.74 31.15 8.19
C TYR A 127 15.11 30.29 6.97
N LEU A 128 15.72 29.13 7.22
CA LEU A 128 16.19 28.21 6.19
C LEU A 128 15.00 27.55 5.45
N LYS A 129 13.94 27.16 6.17
CA LYS A 129 12.68 26.65 5.59
C LYS A 129 12.07 27.67 4.62
N THR A 130 11.97 28.92 5.05
CA THR A 130 11.42 30.03 4.26
C THR A 130 12.21 30.24 2.97
N THR A 131 13.55 30.21 3.07
CA THR A 131 14.44 30.32 1.91
C THR A 131 14.21 29.21 0.89
N ILE A 132 14.11 27.95 1.34
CA ILE A 132 13.89 26.79 0.45
C ILE A 132 12.52 26.88 -0.24
N ARG A 133 11.46 27.20 0.53
CA ARG A 133 10.09 27.29 0.00
C ARG A 133 9.94 28.42 -1.01
N TYR A 134 10.56 29.57 -0.76
CA TYR A 134 10.59 30.68 -1.73
C TYR A 134 11.19 30.26 -3.08
N LEU A 135 12.33 29.57 -3.04
CA LEU A 135 13.02 29.11 -4.24
C LEU A 135 12.23 28.01 -4.98
N GLN A 136 11.51 27.15 -4.24
CA GLN A 136 10.58 26.18 -4.82
C GLN A 136 9.45 26.86 -5.59
N GLU A 137 8.81 27.88 -5.00
CA GLU A 137 7.67 28.57 -5.61
C GLU A 137 8.08 29.35 -6.87
N LYS A 138 9.14 30.18 -6.81
CA LYS A 138 9.46 31.13 -7.90
C LYS A 138 10.00 30.49 -9.18
N ARG A 139 10.45 29.24 -9.12
CA ARG A 139 10.94 28.50 -10.28
C ARG A 139 9.80 28.02 -11.19
N ASN A 140 8.60 27.86 -10.64
CA ASN A 140 7.42 27.43 -11.38
C ASN A 140 6.55 28.66 -11.66
N LYS A 141 6.23 28.90 -12.95
CA LYS A 141 5.67 30.16 -13.51
C LYS A 141 4.30 30.63 -12.96
N SER A 142 3.83 30.16 -11.81
CA SER A 142 2.58 30.60 -11.20
C SER A 142 2.81 31.85 -10.33
N GLN A 143 2.36 33.00 -10.85
CA GLN A 143 2.24 34.24 -10.09
C GLN A 143 1.12 34.13 -9.05
N GLN A 144 1.48 34.09 -7.77
CA GLN A 144 0.69 34.65 -6.67
C GLN A 144 1.60 34.94 -5.45
N SER A 145 1.19 35.87 -4.60
CA SER A 145 1.97 36.41 -3.49
C SER A 145 2.18 35.41 -2.35
N ILE A 146 3.33 35.54 -1.68
CA ILE A 146 3.83 34.67 -0.59
C ILE A 146 3.00 34.80 0.70
N ASP A 147 2.07 35.75 0.76
CA ASP A 147 1.47 36.22 2.01
C ASP A 147 0.51 35.24 2.69
N GLN A 148 0.32 34.01 2.18
CA GLN A 148 -0.64 33.04 2.73
C GLN A 148 -0.15 31.59 2.89
N ILE A 149 1.07 31.21 2.49
CA ILE A 149 1.57 29.85 2.78
C ILE A 149 2.18 29.86 4.18
N SER A 150 1.50 29.29 5.17
CA SER A 150 2.11 29.12 6.48
C SER A 150 3.36 28.22 6.34
N ILE A 151 4.49 28.70 6.85
CA ILE A 151 5.83 28.08 6.68
C ILE A 151 5.93 26.68 7.32
N ASP A 152 4.85 26.21 7.96
CA ASP A 152 4.78 24.95 8.69
C ASP A 152 3.66 23.99 8.27
N VAL A 153 2.90 24.21 7.18
CA VAL A 153 1.89 23.22 6.73
C VAL A 153 2.56 21.84 6.46
N PRO A 154 2.22 20.78 7.22
CA PRO A 154 2.69 19.43 6.97
C PRO A 154 2.17 18.84 5.65
N GLY A 155 2.88 17.85 5.11
CA GLY A 155 2.54 17.20 3.83
C GLY A 155 3.14 17.90 2.60
N LEU A 156 3.65 19.13 2.73
CA LEU A 156 4.27 19.88 1.62
C LEU A 156 5.74 19.47 1.40
N VAL A 157 5.96 18.26 0.89
CA VAL A 157 7.29 17.67 0.71
C VAL A 157 7.47 17.16 -0.72
N GLY A 158 8.52 17.59 -1.41
CA GLY A 158 8.88 17.07 -2.74
C GLY A 158 9.62 15.73 -2.65
N LEU A 159 9.52 14.89 -3.68
CA LEU A 159 10.24 13.63 -3.77
C LEU A 159 11.39 13.71 -4.76
N LYS A 160 12.59 13.33 -4.32
CA LYS A 160 13.75 13.33 -5.21
C LYS A 160 13.58 12.29 -6.32
N ASN A 161 13.68 12.74 -7.57
CA ASN A 161 13.77 11.83 -8.71
C ASN A 161 15.12 11.07 -8.68
N LEU A 162 15.05 9.75 -8.75
CA LEU A 162 16.20 8.84 -8.71
C LEU A 162 16.62 8.37 -10.13
N GLY A 163 16.23 9.13 -11.15
CA GLY A 163 16.50 8.87 -12.57
C GLY A 163 15.22 9.00 -13.38
N ASN A 164 14.44 7.93 -13.43
CA ASN A 164 13.13 7.87 -14.11
C ASN A 164 12.01 7.51 -13.15
N THR A 165 12.05 8.01 -11.91
CA THR A 165 11.10 7.62 -10.85
C THR A 165 9.90 8.55 -10.70
N CYS A 166 9.64 9.45 -11.66
CA CYS A 166 8.51 10.36 -11.58
C CYS A 166 7.15 9.63 -11.52
N TYR A 167 7.01 8.48 -12.19
CA TYR A 167 5.83 7.61 -12.09
C TYR A 167 5.58 7.15 -10.64
N ALA A 168 6.64 6.77 -9.94
CA ALA A 168 6.57 6.35 -8.54
C ALA A 168 6.34 7.54 -7.62
N ASN A 169 7.03 8.66 -7.85
CA ASN A 169 6.89 9.86 -7.04
C ASN A 169 5.45 10.40 -7.10
N ALA A 170 4.84 10.49 -8.29
CA ALA A 170 3.46 10.96 -8.42
C ALA A 170 2.47 10.04 -7.68
N ALA A 171 2.61 8.72 -7.83
CA ALA A 171 1.82 7.74 -7.08
C ALA A 171 1.97 7.89 -5.55
N LEU A 172 3.22 7.96 -5.07
CA LEU A 172 3.52 8.09 -3.64
C LEU A 172 2.97 9.38 -3.03
N GLN A 173 2.97 10.49 -3.77
CA GLN A 173 2.36 11.75 -3.32
C GLN A 173 0.85 11.59 -3.11
N CYS A 174 0.15 10.99 -4.07
CA CYS A 174 -1.29 10.74 -3.94
C CYS A 174 -1.61 9.78 -2.79
N LEU A 175 -0.85 8.68 -2.64
CA LEU A 175 -1.05 7.72 -1.54
C LEU A 175 -0.74 8.34 -0.17
N SER A 176 0.34 9.11 -0.04
CA SER A 176 0.71 9.78 1.21
C SER A 176 -0.35 10.79 1.66
N ASN A 177 -1.11 11.37 0.71
CA ASN A 177 -2.17 12.31 1.00
C ASN A 177 -3.57 11.66 1.08
N THR A 178 -3.68 10.34 0.97
CA THR A 178 -4.91 9.63 1.31
C THR A 178 -5.09 9.66 2.84
N PRO A 179 -6.06 10.41 3.41
CA PRO A 179 -6.07 10.68 4.86
C PRO A 179 -6.06 9.41 5.71
N ALA A 180 -7.02 8.51 5.48
CA ALA A 180 -7.13 7.27 6.25
C ALA A 180 -5.89 6.35 6.14
N LEU A 181 -5.13 6.42 5.04
CA LEU A 181 -3.88 5.67 4.89
C LEU A 181 -2.75 6.36 5.65
N ALA A 182 -2.63 7.68 5.51
CA ALA A 182 -1.62 8.48 6.20
C ALA A 182 -1.74 8.32 7.73
N ASP A 183 -2.96 8.39 8.26
CA ASP A 183 -3.23 8.30 9.68
C ASP A 183 -2.99 6.91 10.25
N PHE A 184 -3.27 5.86 9.48
CA PHE A 184 -2.86 4.50 9.85
C PHE A 184 -1.35 4.44 10.11
N PHE A 185 -0.54 4.98 9.20
CA PHE A 185 0.92 4.95 9.37
C PHE A 185 1.47 5.96 10.40
N ASN A 186 0.73 7.04 10.71
CA ASN A 186 1.14 8.00 11.74
C ASN A 186 0.76 7.60 13.16
N TYR A 187 -0.32 6.83 13.34
CA TYR A 187 -0.91 6.58 14.67
C TYR A 187 -1.06 5.09 15.03
N CYS A 188 -0.82 4.16 14.11
CA CYS A 188 -1.01 2.73 14.35
C CYS A 188 0.30 1.93 14.34
N ASP A 189 1.41 2.55 14.74
CA ASP A 189 2.72 1.89 14.86
C ASP A 189 2.69 0.64 15.72
N ALA A 190 1.92 0.67 16.81
CA ALA A 190 1.79 -0.46 17.72
C ALA A 190 1.18 -1.73 17.08
N TYR A 191 0.55 -1.59 15.91
CA TYR A 191 -0.01 -2.70 15.13
C TYR A 191 0.91 -3.18 14.01
N MET A 192 1.96 -2.42 13.71
CA MET A 192 3.05 -2.92 12.90
C MET A 192 3.91 -3.82 13.78
N PRO A 193 4.14 -5.09 13.42
CA PRO A 193 4.86 -6.01 14.29
C PRO A 193 6.29 -5.50 14.54
N HIS A 194 6.54 -4.94 15.72
CA HIS A 194 7.88 -4.76 16.23
C HIS A 194 8.46 -6.16 16.48
N ILE A 195 9.46 -6.50 15.67
CA ILE A 195 10.17 -7.78 15.69
C ILE A 195 10.54 -8.11 17.15
N PRO A 196 10.06 -9.23 17.74
CA PRO A 196 10.80 -9.86 18.83
C PRO A 196 12.16 -10.22 18.24
N PHE A 197 13.23 -9.76 18.89
CA PHE A 197 14.66 -9.75 18.49
C PHE A 197 15.24 -11.06 17.88
N ALA A 198 14.45 -12.14 17.78
CA ALA A 198 14.85 -13.47 17.36
C ALA A 198 14.42 -13.90 15.93
N SER A 199 13.49 -13.21 15.24
CA SER A 199 13.06 -13.59 13.87
C SER A 199 13.87 -12.87 12.79
N LYS A 200 14.79 -13.59 12.13
CA LYS A 200 15.67 -13.05 11.06
C LYS A 200 14.98 -12.78 9.70
N ARG A 201 13.66 -12.95 9.56
CA ARG A 201 12.94 -12.64 8.31
C ARG A 201 11.58 -12.00 8.61
N SER A 202 11.50 -10.67 8.44
CA SER A 202 10.25 -9.93 8.42
C SER A 202 9.56 -10.07 7.06
N ASN A 203 8.25 -10.34 7.09
CA ASN A 203 7.33 -10.28 5.95
C ASN A 203 6.67 -8.89 5.79
N TYR A 204 7.17 -7.84 6.47
CA TYR A 204 6.53 -6.50 6.57
C TYR A 204 7.44 -5.35 6.10
N LYS A 205 8.35 -5.65 5.17
CA LYS A 205 9.45 -4.72 4.84
C LYS A 205 8.97 -3.50 4.08
N LEU A 206 7.98 -3.66 3.20
CA LEU A 206 7.46 -2.51 2.48
C LEU A 206 6.66 -1.61 3.42
N GLY A 207 5.83 -2.19 4.29
CA GLY A 207 5.06 -1.48 5.31
C GLY A 207 5.94 -0.61 6.18
N GLU A 208 7.09 -1.13 6.66
CA GLU A 208 8.04 -0.37 7.48
C GLU A 208 8.60 0.85 6.74
N TYR A 209 9.11 0.68 5.53
CA TYR A 209 9.63 1.81 4.75
C TYR A 209 8.54 2.79 4.33
N PHE A 210 7.32 2.31 4.11
CA PHE A 210 6.17 3.16 3.80
C PHE A 210 5.74 3.98 5.03
N SER A 211 5.77 3.40 6.23
CA SER A 211 5.55 4.12 7.50
C SER A 211 6.56 5.24 7.69
N GLN A 212 7.86 4.95 7.52
CA GLN A 212 8.92 5.95 7.59
C GLN A 212 8.73 7.07 6.56
N PHE A 213 8.33 6.70 5.34
CA PHE A 213 8.01 7.65 4.28
C PHE A 213 6.84 8.57 4.68
N VAL A 214 5.68 8.02 5.05
CA VAL A 214 4.50 8.82 5.42
C VAL A 214 4.82 9.76 6.59
N LYS A 215 5.48 9.27 7.64
CA LYS A 215 5.89 10.13 8.77
C LYS A 215 6.81 11.26 8.32
N ALA A 216 7.75 10.99 7.43
CA ALA A 216 8.64 12.03 6.90
C ALA A 216 7.90 13.08 6.07
N MET A 217 6.82 12.69 5.37
CA MET A 217 5.97 13.62 4.63
C MET A 217 5.14 14.52 5.57
N TRP A 218 4.65 13.97 6.69
CA TRP A 218 3.66 14.62 7.56
C TRP A 218 4.21 15.16 8.89
N ASN A 219 5.49 14.96 9.20
CA ASN A 219 6.08 15.47 10.44
C ASN A 219 6.47 16.97 10.37
N GLY A 220 6.34 17.63 9.21
CA GLY A 220 6.70 19.04 9.03
C GLY A 220 8.21 19.32 9.12
N THR A 221 9.01 18.26 9.15
CA THR A 221 10.46 18.31 9.28
C THR A 221 11.16 18.14 7.95
N SER A 222 10.54 17.98 6.78
CA SER A 222 11.29 17.91 5.50
C SER A 222 10.59 18.63 4.37
N ALA A 223 11.31 19.38 3.51
CA ALA A 223 10.76 19.88 2.24
C ALA A 223 11.08 18.97 1.06
N ILE A 224 12.07 18.09 1.20
CA ILE A 224 12.40 17.07 0.20
C ILE A 224 12.66 15.75 0.93
N PHE A 225 12.04 14.68 0.43
CA PHE A 225 12.30 13.31 0.85
C PHE A 225 12.96 12.52 -0.29
N VAL A 226 13.86 11.61 0.06
CA VAL A 226 14.55 10.75 -0.90
C VAL A 226 14.05 9.31 -0.73
N PRO A 227 13.15 8.81 -1.61
CA PRO A 227 12.50 7.50 -1.43
C PRO A 227 13.39 6.31 -1.85
N ALA A 228 14.68 6.34 -1.56
CA ALA A 228 15.63 5.32 -2.02
C ALA A 228 15.37 3.94 -1.43
N HIS A 229 15.16 3.85 -0.11
CA HIS A 229 14.89 2.58 0.57
C HIS A 229 13.55 1.98 0.14
N LEU A 230 12.51 2.82 0.09
CA LEU A 230 11.17 2.41 -0.36
C LEU A 230 11.21 1.87 -1.79
N MET A 231 11.85 2.60 -2.72
CA MET A 231 11.99 2.14 -4.10
C MET A 231 12.80 0.85 -4.21
N ASN A 232 13.89 0.72 -3.45
CA ASN A 232 14.69 -0.51 -3.47
C ASN A 232 13.93 -1.73 -2.96
N GLU A 233 13.00 -1.57 -2.01
CA GLU A 233 12.16 -2.68 -1.56
C GLU A 233 11.13 -3.06 -2.63
N ILE A 234 10.44 -2.09 -3.25
CA ILE A 234 9.46 -2.34 -4.33
C ILE A 234 10.11 -3.09 -5.50
N ARG A 235 11.35 -2.73 -5.87
CA ARG A 235 12.13 -3.41 -6.93
C ARG A 235 12.39 -4.89 -6.68
N LYS A 236 12.39 -5.34 -5.42
CA LYS A 236 12.59 -6.77 -5.09
C LYS A 236 11.33 -7.58 -5.39
N HIS A 237 10.16 -6.96 -5.23
CA HIS A 237 8.86 -7.62 -5.33
C HIS A 237 8.32 -7.70 -6.76
N ASN A 238 8.69 -6.78 -7.65
CA ASN A 238 8.24 -6.79 -9.03
C ASN A 238 9.38 -6.49 -10.02
N GLU A 239 9.57 -7.39 -10.99
CA GLU A 239 10.67 -7.36 -11.95
C GLU A 239 10.61 -6.15 -12.89
N VAL A 240 9.40 -5.65 -13.18
CA VAL A 240 9.17 -4.48 -14.06
C VAL A 240 9.89 -3.24 -13.51
N PHE A 241 9.98 -3.09 -12.19
CA PHE A 241 10.60 -1.92 -11.57
C PHE A 241 12.11 -2.06 -11.32
N ARG A 242 12.73 -3.24 -11.53
CA ARG A 242 14.16 -3.48 -11.24
C ARG A 242 15.10 -2.58 -12.06
N GLY A 243 14.68 -2.19 -13.26
CA GLY A 243 15.44 -1.30 -14.13
C GLY A 243 15.38 0.17 -13.70
N HIS A 244 16.07 1.02 -14.47
CA HIS A 244 15.98 2.48 -14.36
C HIS A 244 15.11 3.07 -15.48
N ASN A 245 14.21 2.27 -16.05
CA ASN A 245 13.34 2.67 -17.16
C ASN A 245 12.13 3.43 -16.64
N GLN A 246 11.50 4.20 -17.53
CA GLN A 246 10.17 4.76 -17.27
C GLN A 246 9.15 3.62 -17.20
N GLN A 247 8.17 3.75 -16.32
CA GLN A 247 7.11 2.76 -16.11
C GLN A 247 5.75 3.45 -15.91
N ASP A 248 4.69 2.67 -15.96
CA ASP A 248 3.33 3.18 -15.76
C ASP A 248 3.02 3.37 -14.26
N THR A 249 2.51 4.56 -13.92
CA THR A 249 2.17 4.91 -12.52
C THR A 249 1.07 4.01 -11.93
N VAL A 250 0.16 3.48 -12.75
CA VAL A 250 -0.96 2.64 -12.28
C VAL A 250 -0.48 1.23 -11.98
N GLU A 251 0.41 0.69 -12.79
CA GLU A 251 1.07 -0.59 -12.46
C GLU A 251 1.86 -0.47 -11.14
N PHE A 252 2.53 0.66 -10.92
CA PHE A 252 3.21 0.93 -9.66
C PHE A 252 2.24 1.04 -8.47
N LEU A 253 1.13 1.78 -8.61
CA LEU A 253 0.10 1.89 -7.57
C LEU A 253 -0.43 0.52 -7.16
N ARG A 254 -0.83 -0.31 -8.12
CA ARG A 254 -1.32 -1.67 -7.85
C ARG A 254 -0.28 -2.51 -7.15
N CYS A 255 0.97 -2.51 -7.64
CA CYS A 255 2.05 -3.25 -6.99
C CYS A 255 2.26 -2.85 -5.53
N VAL A 256 2.23 -1.55 -5.22
CA VAL A 256 2.40 -1.06 -3.84
C VAL A 256 1.20 -1.46 -2.97
N LEU A 257 -0.02 -1.25 -3.46
CA LEU A 257 -1.25 -1.57 -2.73
C LEU A 257 -1.38 -3.08 -2.47
N ASP A 258 -1.04 -3.92 -3.44
CA ASP A 258 -1.09 -5.38 -3.31
C ASP A 258 -0.09 -5.87 -2.25
N ILE A 259 1.15 -5.38 -2.26
CA ILE A 259 2.13 -5.77 -1.25
C ILE A 259 1.68 -5.27 0.13
N LEU A 260 1.25 -4.01 0.25
CA LEU A 260 0.75 -3.49 1.53
C LEU A 260 -0.50 -4.22 2.01
N HIS A 261 -1.36 -4.71 1.12
CA HIS A 261 -2.53 -5.52 1.45
C HIS A 261 -2.13 -6.83 2.12
N GLU A 262 -1.14 -7.53 1.56
CA GLU A 262 -0.59 -8.77 2.12
C GLU A 262 0.19 -8.53 3.41
N GLU A 263 0.95 -7.43 3.49
CA GLU A 263 1.75 -7.09 4.67
C GLU A 263 0.92 -6.46 5.79
N LEU A 264 -0.31 -5.97 5.60
CA LEU A 264 -1.07 -5.26 6.66
C LEU A 264 -2.48 -5.83 6.90
N PRO A 265 -2.61 -7.14 7.22
CA PRO A 265 -3.90 -7.72 7.56
C PRO A 265 -4.42 -7.15 8.89
N TYR A 266 -5.74 -6.96 9.00
CA TYR A 266 -6.36 -6.69 10.30
C TYR A 266 -6.17 -7.88 11.25
N PRO A 267 -5.98 -7.65 12.56
CA PRO A 267 -5.95 -8.72 13.55
C PRO A 267 -7.28 -9.49 13.50
N GLN A 268 -7.26 -10.74 13.04
CA GLN A 268 -8.42 -11.62 13.10
C GLN A 268 -8.46 -12.28 14.49
N PHE A 269 -8.98 -11.57 15.49
CA PHE A 269 -9.51 -12.25 16.67
C PHE A 269 -11.01 -12.46 16.44
N MET A 270 -11.38 -13.63 15.94
CA MET A 270 -12.73 -14.12 16.18
C MET A 270 -12.69 -14.86 17.52
N PRO A 271 -13.58 -14.58 18.50
CA PRO A 271 -13.81 -15.50 19.60
C PRO A 271 -14.28 -16.84 19.00
N GLY A 272 -13.34 -17.77 18.85
CA GLY A 272 -13.61 -19.13 18.39
C GLY A 272 -14.49 -19.84 19.41
N LYS A 273 -15.50 -20.55 18.91
CA LYS A 273 -16.29 -21.53 19.66
C LYS A 273 -15.38 -22.31 20.60
N VAL A 274 -15.66 -22.21 21.90
CA VAL A 274 -15.08 -23.07 22.93
C VAL A 274 -15.36 -24.52 22.51
N SER A 275 -14.32 -25.26 22.14
CA SER A 275 -14.44 -26.72 22.06
C SER A 275 -14.77 -27.24 23.45
N LYS A 276 -15.59 -28.29 23.55
CA LYS A 276 -16.08 -28.88 24.81
C LYS A 276 -14.98 -29.32 25.80
N ASN A 277 -13.71 -29.18 25.44
CA ASN A 277 -12.54 -29.55 26.24
C ASN A 277 -11.69 -28.36 26.73
N GLY A 278 -12.12 -27.10 26.55
CA GLY A 278 -11.46 -25.95 27.19
C GLY A 278 -10.11 -25.52 26.60
N GLU A 279 -9.73 -26.00 25.41
CA GLU A 279 -8.52 -25.54 24.72
C GLU A 279 -8.81 -24.30 23.87
N CYS A 280 -8.14 -23.18 24.19
CA CYS A 280 -8.12 -21.98 23.35
C CYS A 280 -7.33 -22.26 22.06
N ILE A 281 -8.01 -22.38 20.92
CA ILE A 281 -7.35 -22.50 19.62
C ILE A 281 -6.84 -21.11 19.21
N TYR A 282 -5.55 -20.87 19.43
CA TYR A 282 -4.84 -19.74 18.84
C TYR A 282 -4.66 -19.99 17.34
N MET A 283 -5.52 -19.40 16.49
CA MET A 283 -5.22 -19.33 15.06
C MET A 283 -4.12 -18.30 14.84
N ASN A 284 -2.89 -18.77 14.68
CA ASN A 284 -1.82 -18.00 14.09
C ASN A 284 -2.09 -17.92 12.57
N PRO A 285 -1.94 -16.75 11.91
CA PRO A 285 -1.98 -16.66 10.46
C PRO A 285 -0.68 -17.22 9.87
N SER A 286 -0.46 -18.52 10.03
CA SER A 286 0.50 -19.27 9.23
C SER A 286 -0.26 -19.93 8.08
N VAL A 287 -0.12 -19.33 6.90
CA VAL A 287 -0.31 -19.91 5.56
C VAL A 287 -1.47 -20.91 5.47
N SER A 288 -2.66 -20.40 5.14
CA SER A 288 -3.75 -21.20 4.59
C SER A 288 -3.28 -21.86 3.29
N THR A 289 -2.78 -23.09 3.40
CA THR A 289 -2.63 -23.98 2.24
C THR A 289 -3.99 -24.65 2.06
N SER A 290 -4.87 -24.03 1.27
CA SER A 290 -6.13 -24.64 0.87
C SER A 290 -5.85 -25.82 -0.05
N ILE A 291 -5.76 -27.02 0.53
CA ILE A 291 -5.91 -28.28 -0.18
C ILE A 291 -7.37 -28.70 0.00
N SER A 292 -8.15 -28.56 -1.05
CA SER A 292 -9.36 -29.37 -1.25
C SER A 292 -9.00 -30.51 -2.21
N SER A 293 -8.77 -31.71 -1.66
CA SER A 293 -8.95 -33.00 -2.33
C SER A 293 -10.47 -33.28 -2.43
N GLU A 294 -11.08 -33.93 -3.43
CA GLU A 294 -10.73 -34.88 -4.50
C GLU A 294 -11.65 -34.55 -5.72
N ASN A 295 -11.35 -34.81 -6.99
CA ASN A 295 -11.10 -36.11 -7.60
C ASN A 295 -10.43 -35.98 -8.98
N SER A 296 -9.51 -36.90 -9.25
CA SER A 296 -8.73 -37.10 -10.47
C SER A 296 -9.55 -37.63 -11.65
N HIS A 297 -9.23 -37.21 -12.87
CA HIS A 297 -8.81 -38.10 -13.98
C HIS A 297 -8.24 -37.29 -15.16
N ASN A 298 -6.99 -37.63 -15.53
CA ASN A 298 -6.29 -37.20 -16.74
C ASN A 298 -6.97 -37.73 -18.01
N VAL A 299 -7.07 -36.91 -19.06
CA VAL A 299 -6.77 -37.32 -20.45
C VAL A 299 -6.09 -36.16 -21.20
N TYR A 300 -5.10 -36.56 -21.99
CA TYR A 300 -4.08 -35.85 -22.75
C TYR A 300 -4.48 -34.70 -23.70
N GLU A 301 -3.49 -33.81 -23.86
CA GLU A 301 -3.20 -32.93 -25.01
C GLU A 301 -3.65 -33.43 -26.39
N VAL A 302 -4.31 -32.55 -27.16
CA VAL A 302 -4.07 -32.38 -28.61
C VAL A 302 -4.06 -30.89 -28.97
N ILE A 303 -2.84 -30.43 -29.19
CA ILE A 303 -2.30 -29.38 -30.07
C ILE A 303 -3.31 -28.48 -30.83
N SER A 304 -3.06 -27.18 -30.63
CA SER A 304 -3.54 -26.04 -31.40
C SER A 304 -2.97 -26.00 -32.83
N SER A 305 -3.78 -25.56 -33.78
CA SER A 305 -3.36 -24.85 -35.01
C SER A 305 -4.61 -24.07 -35.47
N SER A 306 -4.64 -22.75 -35.69
CA SER A 306 -3.74 -21.83 -36.40
C SER A 306 -4.05 -20.39 -35.92
N SER A 307 -3.13 -19.59 -35.36
CA SER A 307 -2.25 -18.58 -36.03
C SER A 307 -2.97 -17.66 -37.04
N SER A 308 -2.83 -16.32 -37.07
CA SER A 308 -1.88 -15.37 -36.44
C SER A 308 -2.34 -13.92 -36.76
N THR A 309 -2.08 -12.88 -35.95
CA THR A 309 -0.77 -12.19 -35.79
C THR A 309 -0.82 -11.21 -34.59
N THR A 310 -0.22 -11.57 -33.45
CA THR A 310 1.05 -11.07 -32.88
C THR A 310 1.18 -9.55 -32.60
N THR A 311 1.11 -9.18 -31.30
CA THR A 311 2.21 -8.48 -30.60
C THR A 311 2.22 -8.86 -29.10
N LYS A 312 3.42 -9.00 -28.55
CA LYS A 312 3.75 -9.46 -27.20
C LYS A 312 3.28 -8.46 -26.12
N THR A 313 2.52 -8.92 -25.13
CA THR A 313 2.26 -8.22 -23.84
C THR A 313 1.77 -9.28 -22.85
N SER A 314 2.55 -9.66 -21.83
CA SER A 314 2.86 -8.98 -20.56
C SER A 314 1.94 -9.50 -19.46
N THR A 315 2.53 -10.16 -18.46
CA THR A 315 2.24 -10.08 -16.99
C THR A 315 0.81 -10.10 -16.42
N ILE A 316 -0.26 -9.91 -17.18
CA ILE A 316 -1.62 -9.63 -16.70
C ILE A 316 -2.32 -10.91 -16.22
N ASP A 317 -2.12 -12.05 -16.89
CA ASP A 317 -2.85 -13.28 -16.57
C ASP A 317 -2.33 -14.05 -15.35
N ARG A 318 -1.11 -13.76 -14.88
CA ARG A 318 -0.54 -14.41 -13.68
C ARG A 318 -0.94 -13.72 -12.37
N VAL A 319 -1.47 -12.49 -12.43
CA VAL A 319 -1.74 -11.65 -11.24
C VAL A 319 -3.14 -11.89 -10.66
N GLN A 320 -4.11 -12.37 -11.42
CA GLN A 320 -5.49 -12.53 -10.92
C GLN A 320 -5.75 -13.79 -10.07
N LYS A 321 -4.76 -14.67 -9.85
CA LYS A 321 -4.99 -16.00 -9.22
C LYS A 321 -4.55 -16.12 -7.75
N ARG A 322 -4.26 -15.00 -7.07
CA ARG A 322 -4.01 -14.96 -5.62
C ARG A 322 -4.77 -13.80 -4.99
N GLN A 323 -6.06 -13.96 -4.74
CA GLN A 323 -6.77 -13.06 -3.82
C GLN A 323 -6.67 -13.65 -2.42
N SER A 324 -5.86 -13.04 -1.57
CA SER A 324 -5.88 -13.27 -0.12
C SER A 324 -7.29 -12.99 0.41
N THR A 325 -7.83 -13.90 1.21
CA THR A 325 -9.18 -13.78 1.80
C THR A 325 -9.19 -12.87 3.04
N HIS A 326 -8.06 -12.23 3.39
CA HIS A 326 -7.92 -11.46 4.62
C HIS A 326 -8.23 -9.96 4.40
N ASN A 327 -9.01 -9.36 5.30
CA ASN A 327 -9.27 -7.92 5.33
C ASN A 327 -8.02 -7.16 5.80
N SER A 328 -7.73 -6.01 5.20
CA SER A 328 -6.57 -5.14 5.51
C SER A 328 -7.01 -3.67 5.55
N ILE A 329 -6.14 -2.77 6.01
CA ILE A 329 -6.38 -1.33 5.87
C ILE A 329 -6.52 -0.92 4.40
N ILE A 330 -5.74 -1.54 3.50
CA ILE A 330 -5.76 -1.25 2.06
C ILE A 330 -7.13 -1.60 1.45
N SER A 331 -7.64 -2.79 1.74
CA SER A 331 -8.95 -3.22 1.26
C SER A 331 -10.11 -2.46 1.90
N LYS A 332 -9.97 -1.93 3.12
CA LYS A 332 -10.97 -1.03 3.71
C LYS A 332 -11.00 0.35 3.03
N ILE A 333 -9.85 0.85 2.58
CA ILE A 333 -9.75 2.17 1.95
C ILE A 333 -10.13 2.12 0.46
N PHE A 334 -9.51 1.23 -0.31
CA PHE A 334 -9.51 1.30 -1.77
C PHE A 334 -10.41 0.25 -2.46
N GLN A 335 -10.80 -0.83 -1.77
CA GLN A 335 -11.53 -1.92 -2.43
C GLN A 335 -13.02 -1.60 -2.58
N GLY A 336 -13.49 -1.53 -3.81
CA GLY A 336 -14.89 -1.62 -4.17
C GLY A 336 -15.27 -3.00 -4.70
N THR A 337 -16.54 -3.18 -5.05
CA THR A 337 -17.04 -4.42 -5.66
C THR A 337 -17.96 -4.09 -6.83
N LEU A 338 -17.69 -4.68 -7.99
CA LEU A 338 -18.51 -4.63 -9.20
C LEU A 338 -19.33 -5.92 -9.34
N GLU A 339 -20.56 -5.79 -9.80
CA GLU A 339 -21.40 -6.88 -10.29
C GLU A 339 -21.43 -6.83 -11.82
N SER A 340 -20.96 -7.90 -12.47
CA SER A 340 -21.12 -8.15 -13.89
C SER A 340 -22.31 -9.06 -14.12
N LYS A 341 -23.31 -8.56 -14.87
CA LYS A 341 -24.49 -9.32 -15.28
C LYS A 341 -24.40 -9.64 -16.76
N ILE A 342 -24.39 -10.92 -17.11
CA ILE A 342 -24.44 -11.42 -18.49
C ILE A 342 -25.78 -12.12 -18.72
N LYS A 343 -26.53 -11.70 -19.74
CA LYS A 343 -27.81 -12.29 -20.14
C LYS A 343 -27.69 -12.89 -21.54
N CYS A 344 -27.88 -14.20 -21.66
CA CYS A 344 -27.94 -14.87 -22.96
C CYS A 344 -29.21 -14.46 -23.71
N LEU A 345 -29.09 -13.96 -24.95
CA LEU A 345 -30.25 -13.52 -25.73
C LEU A 345 -31.03 -14.70 -26.32
N HIS A 346 -30.43 -15.87 -26.41
CA HIS A 346 -31.09 -17.10 -26.85
C HIS A 346 -31.96 -17.72 -25.76
N CYS A 347 -31.35 -18.24 -24.67
CA CYS A 347 -32.09 -18.95 -23.62
C CYS A 347 -32.59 -18.08 -22.46
N LYS A 348 -32.29 -16.76 -22.50
CA LYS A 348 -32.64 -15.75 -21.48
C LYS A 348 -32.04 -15.97 -20.09
N LYS A 349 -31.18 -16.97 -19.88
CA LYS A 349 -30.47 -17.20 -18.61
C LYS A 349 -29.54 -16.03 -18.30
N GLU A 350 -29.51 -15.67 -17.02
CA GLU A 350 -28.65 -14.61 -16.48
C GLU A 350 -27.55 -15.21 -15.60
N TYR A 351 -26.36 -14.64 -15.72
CA TYR A 351 -25.17 -15.01 -14.97
C TYR A 351 -24.69 -13.76 -14.24
N LEU A 352 -24.46 -13.89 -12.93
CA LEU A 352 -23.95 -12.82 -12.08
C LEU A 352 -22.56 -13.21 -11.60
N LYS A 353 -21.62 -12.29 -11.72
CA LYS A 353 -20.26 -12.43 -11.19
C LYS A 353 -19.89 -11.17 -10.42
N GLU A 354 -19.33 -11.35 -9.23
CA GLU A 354 -18.81 -10.25 -8.42
C GLU A 354 -17.29 -10.21 -8.52
N GLU A 355 -16.75 -9.00 -8.71
CA GLU A 355 -15.32 -8.77 -8.83
C GLU A 355 -14.93 -7.58 -7.96
N ASN A 356 -13.90 -7.77 -7.15
CA ASN A 356 -13.30 -6.68 -6.38
C ASN A 356 -12.44 -5.81 -7.29
N PHE A 357 -12.45 -4.50 -7.06
CA PHE A 357 -11.59 -3.55 -7.75
C PHE A 357 -10.93 -2.61 -6.75
N TYR A 358 -9.71 -2.19 -7.04
CA TYR A 358 -8.97 -1.15 -6.30
C TYR A 358 -8.91 0.18 -7.08
N ASP A 359 -9.17 0.11 -8.38
CA ASP A 359 -9.32 1.26 -9.27
C ASP A 359 -10.31 0.92 -10.41
N LEU A 360 -11.02 1.93 -10.90
CA LEU A 360 -11.90 1.81 -12.07
C LEU A 360 -11.13 2.24 -13.32
N GLN A 361 -10.99 1.32 -14.28
CA GLN A 361 -10.31 1.61 -15.54
C GLN A 361 -11.30 2.05 -16.62
N ILE A 362 -11.50 3.36 -16.73
CA ILE A 362 -12.55 3.97 -17.56
C ILE A 362 -12.01 4.29 -18.96
N GLN A 363 -12.74 3.87 -19.98
CA GLN A 363 -12.43 4.20 -21.38
C GLN A 363 -12.81 5.65 -21.69
N ILE A 364 -11.96 6.34 -22.46
CA ILE A 364 -12.29 7.66 -23.01
C ILE A 364 -12.82 7.42 -24.43
N ASP A 365 -14.14 7.42 -24.56
CA ASP A 365 -14.79 7.23 -25.85
C ASP A 365 -14.67 8.47 -26.72
N LYS A 366 -14.10 8.28 -27.91
CA LYS A 366 -14.21 9.25 -29.01
C LYS A 366 -15.29 8.72 -29.94
N LYS A 367 -16.52 9.19 -29.77
CA LYS A 367 -17.64 9.02 -30.73
C LYS A 367 -17.76 7.60 -31.30
N HIS A 368 -18.49 6.69 -30.65
CA HIS A 368 -19.27 5.62 -31.29
C HIS A 368 -19.88 4.75 -30.17
N LYS A 369 -21.08 5.11 -29.69
CA LYS A 369 -22.08 4.21 -29.05
C LYS A 369 -23.27 4.92 -28.37
N PHE A 370 -23.33 6.26 -28.35
CA PHE A 370 -24.60 6.97 -28.05
C PHE A 370 -25.39 7.20 -29.34
N ARG A 371 -26.03 6.13 -29.85
CA ARG A 371 -27.07 6.28 -30.87
C ARG A 371 -28.16 5.22 -30.69
N SER A 372 -28.92 5.32 -29.60
CA SER A 372 -30.31 4.82 -29.52
C SER A 372 -30.87 5.00 -28.10
N SER A 373 -31.63 6.07 -27.87
CA SER A 373 -32.89 6.12 -27.07
C SER A 373 -33.27 7.54 -26.63
N GLU A 374 -33.36 8.47 -27.59
CA GLU A 374 -34.23 9.64 -27.46
C GLU A 374 -34.96 9.79 -28.80
N LYS A 375 -36.10 9.11 -28.89
CA LYS A 375 -37.17 9.45 -29.83
C LYS A 375 -38.36 9.82 -28.97
N THR A 376 -38.43 11.08 -28.58
CA THR A 376 -39.69 11.72 -28.26
C THR A 376 -40.17 12.37 -29.55
N LEU A 377 -41.42 12.07 -29.91
CA LEU A 377 -42.10 12.57 -31.08
C LEU A 377 -42.05 14.10 -31.14
N GLU A 378 -41.76 14.65 -32.33
CA GLU A 378 -42.46 15.84 -32.83
C GLU A 378 -42.30 15.96 -34.35
N ASN A 379 -43.35 16.49 -34.97
CA ASN A 379 -43.75 16.31 -36.36
C ASN A 379 -43.01 17.19 -37.38
N SER A 380 -42.84 16.60 -38.58
CA SER A 380 -43.02 17.15 -39.94
C SER A 380 -42.44 18.52 -40.34
N SER A 381 -41.49 18.52 -41.28
CA SER A 381 -41.65 19.19 -42.60
C SER A 381 -40.53 18.82 -43.59
N SER A 382 -40.93 18.69 -44.86
CA SER A 382 -40.14 18.31 -46.03
C SER A 382 -38.93 19.22 -46.32
N GLY A 383 -37.85 18.65 -46.85
CA GLY A 383 -36.75 19.43 -47.42
C GLY A 383 -35.57 18.60 -47.95
N SER A 384 -35.67 18.20 -49.22
CA SER A 384 -34.63 17.91 -50.21
C SER A 384 -33.28 17.29 -49.78
N ASN A 385 -33.01 16.13 -50.40
CA ASN A 385 -31.69 15.48 -50.46
C ASN A 385 -30.61 16.44 -51.00
N SER A 386 -29.57 16.69 -50.21
CA SER A 386 -28.30 17.24 -50.70
C SER A 386 -27.14 16.46 -50.11
N VAL A 387 -26.31 15.93 -51.02
CA VAL A 387 -25.06 15.19 -50.78
C VAL A 387 -23.94 16.12 -50.27
N MET A 388 -24.28 17.29 -49.72
CA MET A 388 -23.36 18.30 -49.19
C MET A 388 -23.21 18.26 -47.65
N GLY A 389 -23.77 17.26 -46.97
CA GLY A 389 -23.62 17.06 -45.51
C GLY A 389 -22.36 16.28 -45.11
N SER A 390 -21.69 15.62 -46.06
CA SER A 390 -20.63 14.64 -45.78
C SER A 390 -19.24 15.26 -45.57
N LEU A 391 -19.06 16.55 -45.89
CA LEU A 391 -17.77 17.24 -45.72
C LEU A 391 -17.70 18.12 -44.46
N ALA A 392 -18.84 18.60 -43.94
CA ALA A 392 -18.89 19.35 -42.68
C ALA A 392 -18.61 18.46 -41.45
N GLY A 393 -18.91 17.16 -41.52
CA GLY A 393 -18.57 16.19 -40.47
C GLY A 393 -17.08 15.84 -40.40
N TRP A 394 -16.35 16.05 -41.50
CA TRP A 394 -14.90 15.81 -41.61
C TRP A 394 -14.07 16.99 -41.07
N LEU A 395 -14.61 18.21 -41.13
CA LEU A 395 -13.97 19.44 -40.62
C LEU A 395 -14.35 19.79 -39.16
N GLY A 396 -14.86 18.83 -38.38
CA GLY A 396 -14.62 18.81 -36.93
C GLY A 396 -15.18 19.97 -36.09
N MET A 397 -16.17 20.72 -36.54
CA MET A 397 -16.80 21.80 -35.75
C MET A 397 -18.12 21.33 -35.13
N ASN A 398 -17.99 20.50 -34.09
CA ASN A 398 -18.97 20.38 -32.99
C ASN A 398 -18.26 19.68 -31.83
N SER A 399 -17.45 20.47 -31.11
CA SER A 399 -16.69 20.06 -29.94
C SER A 399 -17.64 19.79 -28.77
N ARG A 400 -18.17 18.56 -28.68
CA ARG A 400 -18.81 18.10 -27.44
C ARG A 400 -17.72 17.93 -26.38
N VAL A 401 -17.83 18.69 -25.29
CA VAL A 401 -16.99 18.53 -24.10
C VAL A 401 -17.23 17.12 -23.54
N VAL A 402 -16.18 16.32 -23.38
CA VAL A 402 -16.27 14.97 -22.79
C VAL A 402 -16.24 15.12 -21.27
N LYS A 403 -17.29 14.67 -20.57
CA LYS A 403 -17.34 14.70 -19.09
C LYS A 403 -17.03 13.33 -18.50
N LEU A 404 -16.50 13.31 -17.28
CA LEU A 404 -16.26 12.06 -16.54
C LEU A 404 -17.56 11.25 -16.34
N HIS A 405 -18.68 11.94 -16.12
CA HIS A 405 -20.00 11.31 -16.04
C HIS A 405 -20.40 10.56 -17.32
N ASP A 406 -20.01 11.07 -18.50
CA ASP A 406 -20.29 10.41 -19.78
C ASP A 406 -19.48 9.11 -19.87
N CYS A 407 -18.20 9.15 -19.47
CA CYS A 407 -17.33 7.98 -19.46
C CYS A 407 -17.80 6.91 -18.45
N LEU A 408 -18.22 7.32 -17.24
CA LEU A 408 -18.78 6.41 -16.24
C LEU A 408 -20.12 5.81 -16.70
N SER A 409 -20.95 6.60 -17.38
CA SER A 409 -22.21 6.13 -17.97
C SER A 409 -21.96 5.09 -19.05
N SER A 410 -20.97 5.32 -19.93
CA SER A 410 -20.54 4.36 -20.93
C SER A 410 -20.02 3.06 -20.29
N PHE A 411 -19.21 3.18 -19.23
CA PHE A 411 -18.68 2.03 -18.49
C PHE A 411 -19.78 1.14 -17.87
N CYS A 412 -20.88 1.73 -17.40
CA CYS A 412 -22.01 1.00 -16.82
C CYS A 412 -23.16 0.71 -17.82
N ALA A 413 -23.00 1.09 -19.09
CA ALA A 413 -23.99 0.83 -20.13
C ALA A 413 -24.10 -0.67 -20.42
N THR A 414 -25.26 -1.09 -20.93
CA THR A 414 -25.41 -2.46 -21.43
C THR A 414 -24.67 -2.58 -22.77
N GLU A 415 -23.71 -3.50 -22.84
CA GLU A 415 -23.00 -3.86 -24.06
C GLU A 415 -23.59 -5.14 -24.67
N ASN A 416 -23.72 -5.16 -26.00
CA ASN A 416 -24.08 -6.38 -26.73
C ASN A 416 -22.78 -7.11 -27.11
N LEU A 417 -22.66 -8.34 -26.67
CA LEU A 417 -21.58 -9.29 -26.99
C LEU A 417 -22.03 -10.12 -28.19
N THR A 418 -21.60 -9.73 -29.39
CA THR A 418 -22.05 -10.28 -30.69
C THR A 418 -20.86 -10.50 -31.63
N GLY A 419 -21.01 -11.37 -32.64
CA GLY A 419 -19.93 -11.65 -33.59
C GLY A 419 -18.71 -12.27 -32.89
N GLU A 420 -17.54 -11.63 -33.02
CA GLU A 420 -16.29 -12.10 -32.39
C GLU A 420 -16.33 -12.03 -30.86
N ASP A 421 -17.19 -11.20 -30.28
CA ASP A 421 -17.34 -11.02 -28.83
C ASP A 421 -18.37 -11.96 -28.18
N GLN A 422 -18.91 -12.95 -28.92
CA GLN A 422 -19.95 -13.85 -28.40
C GLN A 422 -19.50 -14.59 -27.13
N TYR A 423 -20.44 -14.78 -26.20
CA TYR A 423 -20.18 -15.45 -24.92
C TYR A 423 -20.72 -16.88 -24.93
N ARG A 424 -19.94 -17.83 -24.43
CA ARG A 424 -20.36 -19.24 -24.33
C ARG A 424 -21.35 -19.40 -23.17
N CYS A 425 -22.61 -19.67 -23.47
CA CYS A 425 -23.65 -19.83 -22.46
C CYS A 425 -23.68 -21.26 -21.93
N ASP A 426 -23.42 -21.48 -20.64
CA ASP A 426 -23.44 -22.82 -20.01
C ASP A 426 -24.76 -23.59 -20.18
N LYS A 427 -25.89 -22.89 -20.32
CA LYS A 427 -27.20 -23.55 -20.55
C LYS A 427 -27.39 -23.99 -22.01
N CYS A 428 -26.81 -23.26 -22.96
CA CYS A 428 -26.88 -23.57 -24.38
C CYS A 428 -25.68 -24.39 -24.88
N GLU A 429 -24.63 -24.46 -24.06
CA GLU A 429 -23.32 -25.06 -24.33
C GLU A 429 -22.59 -24.51 -25.57
N SER A 430 -23.06 -23.39 -26.12
CA SER A 430 -22.62 -22.76 -27.38
C SER A 430 -22.34 -21.27 -27.24
N LEU A 431 -21.58 -20.70 -28.18
CA LEU A 431 -21.39 -19.24 -28.32
C LEU A 431 -22.71 -18.58 -28.73
N ASN A 432 -23.14 -17.59 -27.97
CA ASN A 432 -24.40 -16.90 -28.19
C ASN A 432 -24.23 -15.39 -28.03
N ASP A 433 -25.09 -14.66 -28.75
CA ASP A 433 -25.26 -13.23 -28.51
C ASP A 433 -25.75 -13.00 -27.08
N CYS A 434 -25.02 -12.18 -26.34
CA CYS A 434 -25.28 -11.91 -24.93
C CYS A 434 -25.34 -10.39 -24.68
N GLN A 435 -26.00 -10.00 -23.59
CA GLN A 435 -25.93 -8.65 -23.07
C GLN A 435 -25.14 -8.64 -21.78
N LYS A 436 -24.10 -7.80 -21.69
CA LYS A 436 -23.31 -7.61 -20.48
C LYS A 436 -23.55 -6.21 -19.91
N ARG A 437 -23.63 -6.11 -18.59
CA ARG A 437 -23.81 -4.84 -17.87
C ARG A 437 -23.05 -4.87 -16.56
N LEU A 438 -22.38 -3.77 -16.23
CA LEU A 438 -21.66 -3.59 -14.97
C LEU A 438 -22.45 -2.67 -14.03
N ARG A 439 -22.48 -3.00 -12.74
CA ARG A 439 -23.01 -2.14 -11.67
C ARG A 439 -22.09 -2.17 -10.45
N ILE A 440 -21.95 -1.03 -9.78
CA ILE A 440 -21.17 -0.95 -8.53
C ILE A 440 -22.05 -1.48 -7.39
N LYS A 441 -21.62 -2.58 -6.76
CA LYS A 441 -22.29 -3.16 -5.60
C LYS A 441 -21.80 -2.56 -4.28
N ARG A 442 -20.50 -2.23 -4.20
CA ARG A 442 -19.89 -1.58 -3.03
C ARG A 442 -18.91 -0.50 -3.47
N LEU A 443 -19.06 0.68 -2.87
CA LEU A 443 -18.22 1.86 -3.12
C LEU A 443 -17.04 1.93 -2.12
N PRO A 444 -15.79 2.16 -2.59
CA PRO A 444 -14.62 2.27 -1.71
C PRO A 444 -14.57 3.62 -0.99
N GLU A 445 -13.93 3.71 0.18
CA GLU A 445 -13.74 5.01 0.87
C GLU A 445 -12.92 6.00 0.05
N THR A 446 -11.90 5.50 -0.64
CA THR A 446 -11.12 6.23 -1.64
C THR A 446 -11.34 5.58 -3.00
N LEU A 447 -11.99 6.31 -3.90
CA LEU A 447 -12.22 5.90 -5.27
C LEU A 447 -11.06 6.34 -6.16
N CYS A 448 -10.37 5.38 -6.75
CA CYS A 448 -9.36 5.62 -7.79
C CYS A 448 -9.97 5.38 -9.17
N ILE A 449 -9.85 6.36 -10.06
CA ILE A 449 -10.30 6.25 -11.46
C ILE A 449 -9.11 6.43 -12.39
N GLN A 450 -8.76 5.39 -13.14
CA GLN A 450 -7.79 5.46 -14.22
C GLN A 450 -8.53 5.78 -15.53
N LEU A 451 -8.14 6.84 -16.21
CA LEU A 451 -8.57 7.10 -17.59
C LEU A 451 -7.64 6.38 -18.56
N LYS A 452 -8.15 5.42 -19.34
CA LYS A 452 -7.38 4.62 -20.32
C LYS A 452 -6.93 5.49 -21.50
N ARG A 453 -5.86 6.25 -21.29
CA ARG A 453 -5.30 7.19 -22.28
C ARG A 453 -4.38 6.55 -23.31
N PHE A 454 -4.01 5.28 -23.16
CA PHE A 454 -3.07 4.62 -24.05
C PHE A 454 -3.79 3.53 -24.84
N ARG A 455 -3.69 3.58 -26.17
CA ARG A 455 -4.23 2.57 -27.08
C ARG A 455 -3.09 1.85 -27.78
N TYR A 456 -3.24 0.54 -27.91
CA TYR A 456 -2.33 -0.35 -28.60
C TYR A 456 -3.09 -0.96 -29.78
N ASP A 457 -2.85 -0.45 -30.98
CA ASP A 457 -3.34 -1.05 -32.22
C ASP A 457 -2.20 -1.84 -32.87
N SER A 458 -2.51 -2.81 -33.72
CA SER A 458 -1.54 -3.80 -34.25
C SER A 458 -0.34 -3.19 -34.99
N CYS A 459 -0.43 -1.93 -35.42
CA CYS A 459 0.60 -1.24 -36.20
C CYS A 459 1.06 0.10 -35.60
N TYR A 460 0.37 0.65 -34.59
CA TYR A 460 0.78 1.88 -33.91
C TYR A 460 0.21 1.95 -32.49
N SER A 461 0.93 2.66 -31.62
CA SER A 461 0.45 2.99 -30.27
C SER A 461 0.22 4.49 -30.19
N SER A 462 -0.88 4.93 -29.56
CA SER A 462 -1.20 6.36 -29.45
C SER A 462 -1.76 6.78 -28.09
N LYS A 463 -1.45 8.02 -27.68
CA LYS A 463 -1.98 8.65 -26.47
C LYS A 463 -3.23 9.48 -26.80
N ILE A 464 -4.28 9.31 -26.01
CA ILE A 464 -5.49 10.11 -26.02
C ILE A 464 -5.26 11.39 -25.21
N ALA A 465 -5.00 12.49 -25.92
CA ALA A 465 -4.87 13.85 -25.36
C ALA A 465 -6.23 14.56 -25.13
N THR A 466 -7.35 13.86 -25.31
CA THR A 466 -8.68 14.48 -25.10
C THR A 466 -8.84 14.89 -23.64
N HIS A 467 -9.12 16.17 -23.41
CA HIS A 467 -9.49 16.68 -22.10
C HIS A 467 -10.84 16.06 -21.67
N VAL A 468 -10.88 15.53 -20.46
CA VAL A 468 -12.09 14.99 -19.84
C VAL A 468 -12.41 15.91 -18.67
N GLN A 469 -13.55 16.58 -18.71
CA GLN A 469 -13.98 17.45 -17.62
C GLN A 469 -14.40 16.57 -16.42
N PHE A 470 -13.76 16.76 -15.27
CA PHE A 470 -14.05 16.06 -14.03
C PHE A 470 -14.48 17.05 -12.93
N PRO A 471 -15.44 16.68 -12.06
CA PRO A 471 -15.84 17.51 -10.94
C PRO A 471 -14.76 17.50 -9.83
N LEU A 472 -14.46 18.67 -9.26
CA LEU A 472 -13.59 18.76 -8.08
C LEU A 472 -14.32 18.40 -6.79
N GLU A 473 -15.63 18.65 -6.75
CA GLU A 473 -16.49 18.37 -5.60
C GLU A 473 -17.79 17.71 -6.07
N ASP A 474 -18.44 16.96 -5.17
CA ASP A 474 -19.76 16.35 -5.36
C ASP A 474 -19.89 15.42 -6.60
N LEU A 475 -18.86 14.62 -6.90
CA LEU A 475 -19.00 13.50 -7.84
C LEU A 475 -20.00 12.48 -7.27
N ASP A 476 -21.21 12.43 -7.81
CA ASP A 476 -22.22 11.44 -7.40
C ASP A 476 -22.09 10.13 -8.17
N MET A 477 -21.78 9.06 -7.44
CA MET A 477 -21.66 7.70 -7.99
C MET A 477 -22.97 6.91 -7.98
N LYS A 478 -24.04 7.44 -7.35
CA LYS A 478 -25.34 6.75 -7.20
C LYS A 478 -25.91 6.20 -8.51
N PRO A 479 -25.86 6.90 -9.67
CA PRO A 479 -26.42 6.39 -10.93
C PRO A 479 -25.75 5.10 -11.44
N TYR A 480 -24.53 4.80 -10.98
CA TYR A 480 -23.72 3.66 -11.40
C TYR A 480 -23.83 2.47 -10.43
N CYS A 481 -24.42 2.69 -9.25
CA CYS A 481 -24.63 1.67 -8.24
C CYS A 481 -25.80 0.72 -8.59
N LYS A 482 -25.76 -0.49 -8.02
CA LYS A 482 -26.90 -1.41 -8.02
C LYS A 482 -27.98 -0.85 -7.11
N ASP A 483 -29.22 -0.80 -7.58
CA ASP A 483 -30.35 -0.46 -6.74
C ASP A 483 -30.68 -1.63 -5.81
N LEU A 484 -30.53 -1.41 -4.50
CA LEU A 484 -30.80 -2.41 -3.46
C LEU A 484 -32.12 -2.14 -2.72
N SER A 485 -32.92 -1.14 -3.14
CA SER A 485 -34.17 -0.78 -2.44
C SER A 485 -35.19 -1.92 -2.36
N ASN A 486 -35.12 -2.87 -3.29
CA ASN A 486 -36.08 -3.95 -3.48
C ASN A 486 -35.68 -5.26 -2.77
N GLU A 487 -34.52 -5.32 -2.12
CA GLU A 487 -33.99 -6.51 -1.40
C GLU A 487 -34.09 -6.36 0.14
N LYS A 488 -35.06 -5.55 0.64
CA LYS A 488 -35.26 -5.33 2.08
C LYS A 488 -35.62 -6.65 2.79
N GLY A 489 -34.82 -7.06 3.78
CA GLY A 489 -35.11 -8.21 4.66
C GLY A 489 -33.92 -9.06 5.09
N ASN A 490 -32.73 -8.88 4.51
CA ASN A 490 -31.53 -9.66 4.86
C ASN A 490 -30.58 -8.88 5.82
N PRO A 491 -30.25 -9.40 7.01
CA PRO A 491 -29.33 -8.77 7.97
C PRO A 491 -27.92 -8.50 7.43
N GLU A 492 -27.37 -9.37 6.58
CA GLU A 492 -26.07 -9.15 5.92
C GLU A 492 -26.10 -8.00 4.89
N LEU A 493 -27.30 -7.56 4.49
CA LEU A 493 -27.50 -6.48 3.54
C LEU A 493 -27.43 -5.10 4.22
N ALA A 494 -27.60 -5.01 5.54
CA ALA A 494 -27.59 -3.74 6.27
C ALA A 494 -26.23 -3.01 6.17
N GLU A 495 -25.12 -3.73 6.33
CA GLU A 495 -23.76 -3.19 6.13
C GLU A 495 -23.52 -2.78 4.66
N LYS A 496 -24.08 -3.55 3.71
CA LYS A 496 -24.00 -3.24 2.27
C LYS A 496 -24.83 -2.00 1.90
N LEU A 497 -26.02 -1.83 2.48
CA LEU A 497 -26.85 -0.63 2.33
C LEU A 497 -26.16 0.61 2.93
N ASP A 498 -25.48 0.47 4.06
CA ASP A 498 -24.73 1.57 4.69
C ASP A 498 -23.62 2.09 3.76
N THR A 499 -22.89 1.21 3.06
CA THR A 499 -21.86 1.64 2.09
C THR A 499 -22.40 2.36 0.85
N LEU A 500 -23.68 2.21 0.52
CA LEU A 500 -24.35 2.91 -0.57
C LEU A 500 -25.19 4.11 -0.09
N SER A 501 -25.23 4.38 1.22
CA SER A 501 -25.88 5.57 1.77
C SER A 501 -25.10 6.86 1.44
N VAL A 502 -23.77 6.74 1.30
CA VAL A 502 -22.85 7.82 0.95
C VAL A 502 -22.23 7.54 -0.42
N THR A 503 -22.73 8.23 -1.44
CA THR A 503 -22.32 8.05 -2.86
C THR A 503 -21.55 9.23 -3.44
N LYS A 504 -21.40 10.32 -2.69
CA LYS A 504 -20.74 11.55 -3.12
C LYS A 504 -19.26 11.54 -2.75
N TYR A 505 -18.45 12.08 -3.66
CA TYR A 505 -17.02 12.18 -3.49
C TYR A 505 -16.47 13.56 -3.88
N ASP A 506 -15.41 13.97 -3.18
CA ASP A 506 -14.60 15.13 -3.54
C ASP A 506 -13.21 14.67 -4.03
N LEU A 507 -12.71 15.36 -5.05
CA LEU A 507 -11.38 15.12 -5.59
C LEU A 507 -10.35 15.68 -4.61
N TYR A 508 -9.37 14.87 -4.21
CA TYR A 508 -8.23 15.34 -3.43
C TYR A 508 -6.89 15.13 -4.14
N GLY A 509 -6.84 14.27 -5.17
CA GLY A 509 -5.60 13.99 -5.87
C GLY A 509 -5.83 13.67 -7.34
N LEU A 510 -4.89 14.04 -8.20
CA LEU A 510 -4.82 13.56 -9.57
C LEU A 510 -3.38 13.41 -10.02
N ILE A 511 -3.14 12.45 -10.91
CA ILE A 511 -1.87 12.28 -11.59
C ILE A 511 -2.05 12.70 -13.04
N HIS A 512 -1.21 13.62 -13.50
CA HIS A 512 -1.11 14.03 -14.89
C HIS A 512 0.10 13.34 -15.53
N HIS A 513 -0.07 12.83 -16.76
CA HIS A 513 1.05 12.34 -17.56
C HIS A 513 1.31 13.30 -18.74
N ARG A 514 2.48 13.94 -18.76
CA ARG A 514 2.93 14.80 -19.86
C ARG A 514 3.85 14.01 -20.78
N GLY A 515 3.64 14.08 -22.10
CA GLY A 515 4.45 13.36 -23.08
C GLY A 515 3.65 12.30 -23.85
N ALA A 516 4.38 11.51 -24.64
CA ALA A 516 3.87 10.47 -25.53
C ALA A 516 4.03 9.07 -24.90
N MET A 517 3.66 8.02 -25.63
CA MET A 517 3.71 6.64 -25.10
C MET A 517 5.13 6.13 -24.84
N GLY A 518 6.08 6.45 -25.71
CA GLY A 518 7.48 6.02 -25.58
C GLY A 518 8.31 6.86 -24.61
N GLY A 519 7.72 7.88 -23.99
CA GLY A 519 8.44 8.78 -23.11
C GLY A 519 7.56 9.90 -22.55
N GLY A 520 7.60 10.06 -21.23
CA GLY A 520 6.88 11.14 -20.57
C GLY A 520 7.31 11.42 -19.14
N HIS A 521 6.50 12.22 -18.45
CA HIS A 521 6.74 12.71 -17.10
C HIS A 521 5.43 12.74 -16.33
N TYR A 522 5.44 12.15 -15.13
CA TYR A 522 4.26 12.12 -14.26
C TYR A 522 4.37 13.21 -13.19
N ILE A 523 3.28 13.92 -12.99
CA ILE A 523 3.16 15.02 -12.02
C ILE A 523 1.90 14.77 -11.19
N ALA A 524 2.02 14.82 -9.87
CA ALA A 524 0.85 14.74 -8.98
C ALA A 524 0.32 16.13 -8.66
N TYR A 525 -0.99 16.26 -8.54
CA TYR A 525 -1.63 17.45 -7.99
C TYR A 525 -2.54 17.02 -6.87
N VAL A 526 -2.37 17.59 -5.68
CA VAL A 526 -3.04 17.12 -4.47
C VAL A 526 -3.53 18.29 -3.64
N LYS A 527 -4.76 18.20 -3.14
CA LYS A 527 -5.35 19.15 -2.18
C LYS A 527 -4.84 18.78 -0.79
N ASN A 528 -4.13 19.69 -0.14
CA ASN A 528 -3.66 19.48 1.21
C ASN A 528 -4.87 19.52 2.19
N PRO A 529 -5.02 18.54 3.08
CA PRO A 529 -6.20 18.41 3.94
C PRO A 529 -6.23 19.42 5.08
N ILE A 530 -5.12 20.10 5.39
CA ILE A 530 -4.99 21.04 6.51
C ILE A 530 -5.38 22.45 6.04
N ASP A 531 -4.71 22.96 5.01
CA ASP A 531 -4.94 24.33 4.52
C ASP A 531 -5.96 24.41 3.37
N LYS A 532 -6.44 23.25 2.89
CA LYS A 532 -7.42 23.07 1.81
C LYS A 532 -6.95 23.62 0.45
N ASN A 533 -5.67 23.89 0.26
CA ASN A 533 -5.11 24.39 -1.00
C ASN A 533 -4.62 23.26 -1.92
N TRP A 534 -4.65 23.49 -3.23
CA TRP A 534 -4.08 22.58 -4.22
C TRP A 534 -2.59 22.83 -4.43
N TYR A 535 -1.84 21.74 -4.58
CA TYR A 535 -0.40 21.77 -4.83
C TYR A 535 -0.03 20.80 -5.96
N GLU A 536 0.80 21.28 -6.89
CA GLU A 536 1.53 20.50 -7.88
C GLU A 536 2.81 19.96 -7.23
N TYR A 537 3.03 18.65 -7.34
CA TYR A 537 4.22 17.92 -6.91
C TYR A 537 4.93 17.37 -8.15
N ASP A 538 5.87 18.17 -8.65
CA ASP A 538 6.76 17.81 -9.75
C ASP A 538 8.11 17.38 -9.16
N ASP A 539 8.21 16.08 -8.82
CA ASP A 539 9.33 15.51 -8.08
C ASP A 539 9.68 16.35 -6.84
N THR A 540 10.84 17.01 -6.83
CA THR A 540 11.34 17.80 -5.69
C THR A 540 10.61 19.13 -5.50
N TYR A 541 9.83 19.56 -6.50
CA TYR A 541 9.22 20.88 -6.52
C TYR A 541 7.75 20.77 -6.11
N VAL A 542 7.37 21.56 -5.11
CA VAL A 542 6.00 21.69 -4.63
C VAL A 542 5.54 23.11 -4.91
N THR A 543 4.38 23.28 -5.56
CA THR A 543 3.89 24.60 -5.97
C THR A 543 2.38 24.70 -5.85
N ARG A 544 1.90 25.75 -5.19
CA ARG A 544 0.46 26.00 -5.04
C ARG A 544 -0.20 26.24 -6.41
N LYS A 545 -1.41 25.71 -6.61
CA LYS A 545 -2.22 25.88 -7.82
C LYS A 545 -3.63 26.34 -7.47
N SER A 546 -4.27 27.03 -8.41
CA SER A 546 -5.69 27.36 -8.31
C SER A 546 -6.56 26.19 -8.78
N GLU A 547 -7.79 26.09 -8.28
CA GLU A 547 -8.77 25.09 -8.75
C GLU A 547 -9.05 25.21 -10.27
N ALA A 548 -8.98 26.42 -10.81
CA ALA A 548 -9.09 26.68 -12.24
C ALA A 548 -7.94 26.04 -13.03
N ASP A 549 -6.73 25.98 -12.48
CA ASP A 549 -5.61 25.27 -13.11
C ASP A 549 -5.81 23.76 -13.07
N ILE A 550 -6.27 23.24 -11.92
CA ILE A 550 -6.52 21.82 -11.72
C ILE A 550 -7.57 21.29 -12.70
N SER A 551 -8.71 22.00 -12.83
CA SER A 551 -9.82 21.59 -13.70
C SER A 551 -9.49 21.52 -15.20
N ARG A 552 -8.39 22.16 -15.65
CA ARG A 552 -7.94 22.13 -17.04
C ARG A 552 -6.99 20.98 -17.38
N LEU A 553 -6.51 20.23 -16.38
CA LEU A 553 -5.49 19.20 -16.57
C LEU A 553 -6.01 17.98 -17.32
N GLU A 554 -5.13 17.35 -18.10
CA GLU A 554 -5.36 16.02 -18.68
C GLU A 554 -5.13 14.93 -17.63
N ALA A 555 -6.11 14.72 -16.74
CA ALA A 555 -5.99 13.73 -15.67
C ALA A 555 -5.76 12.32 -16.23
N TYR A 556 -4.76 11.61 -15.72
CA TYR A 556 -4.52 10.19 -16.01
C TYR A 556 -5.13 9.29 -14.94
N VAL A 557 -4.92 9.63 -13.67
CA VAL A 557 -5.53 8.98 -12.52
C VAL A 557 -6.19 10.05 -11.65
N LEU A 558 -7.40 9.79 -11.17
CA LEU A 558 -8.15 10.66 -10.25
C LEU A 558 -8.34 9.92 -8.92
N PHE A 559 -8.14 10.63 -7.81
CA PHE A 559 -8.31 10.14 -6.45
C PHE A 559 -9.39 10.96 -5.75
N TYR A 560 -10.47 10.26 -5.42
CA TYR A 560 -11.69 10.82 -4.83
C TYR A 560 -11.86 10.23 -3.43
N HIS A 561 -12.22 11.03 -2.42
CA HIS A 561 -12.62 10.54 -1.10
C HIS A 561 -14.12 10.74 -0.90
N LYS A 562 -14.78 9.81 -0.19
CA LYS A 562 -16.20 9.99 0.14
C LYS A 562 -16.41 11.24 0.99
N LYS A 563 -17.59 11.86 0.86
CA LYS A 563 -17.99 13.08 1.57
C LYS A 563 -19.41 12.96 2.15
N SER A 564 -19.59 13.52 3.35
CA SER A 564 -20.90 13.77 3.96
C SER A 564 -20.77 14.90 4.95
N SER A 565 -21.48 16.00 4.69
CA SER A 565 -21.51 17.17 5.57
C SER A 565 -22.04 16.83 6.97
N GLU A 566 -22.96 15.87 7.07
CA GLU A 566 -23.49 15.41 8.36
C GLU A 566 -22.39 14.75 9.20
N LYS A 567 -21.57 13.89 8.59
CA LYS A 567 -20.44 13.22 9.26
C LYS A 567 -19.35 14.19 9.66
N ASP A 568 -19.07 15.20 8.84
CA ASP A 568 -18.04 16.20 9.16
C ASP A 568 -18.44 17.05 10.37
N ARG A 569 -19.72 17.40 10.48
CA ARG A 569 -20.28 18.06 11.66
C ARG A 569 -20.22 17.14 12.89
N GLU A 570 -20.65 15.89 12.77
CA GLU A 570 -20.56 14.88 13.84
C GLU A 570 -19.13 14.75 14.37
N ARG A 571 -18.15 14.58 13.47
CA ARG A 571 -16.73 14.47 13.86
C ARG A 571 -16.26 15.68 14.65
N THR A 572 -16.60 16.88 14.20
CA THR A 572 -16.21 18.12 14.87
C THR A 572 -16.79 18.18 16.30
N GLU A 573 -18.09 17.92 16.46
CA GLU A 573 -18.77 17.90 17.75
C GLU A 573 -18.27 16.79 18.69
N THR A 574 -17.98 15.60 18.15
CA THR A 574 -17.47 14.49 18.95
C THR A 574 -16.03 14.72 19.38
N LEU A 575 -15.16 15.23 18.50
CA LEU A 575 -13.77 15.54 18.85
C LEU A 575 -13.69 16.64 19.90
N SER A 576 -14.57 17.65 19.88
CA SER A 576 -14.61 18.65 20.95
C SER A 576 -15.01 18.06 22.30
N LYS A 577 -15.88 17.04 22.34
CA LYS A 577 -16.25 16.32 23.57
C LYS A 577 -15.11 15.45 24.09
N ILE A 578 -14.36 14.79 23.19
CA ILE A 578 -13.21 13.96 23.56
C ILE A 578 -12.08 14.80 24.15
N ASN A 579 -11.82 15.97 23.56
CA ASN A 579 -10.76 16.89 24.00
C ASN A 579 -11.20 17.80 25.15
N GLY A 580 -12.49 17.78 25.52
CA GLY A 580 -13.03 18.56 26.63
C GLY A 580 -12.60 18.00 27.98
N ASP A 581 -12.40 18.87 28.95
CA ASP A 581 -11.96 18.50 30.31
C ASP A 581 -13.18 18.04 31.13
N SER A 582 -13.63 16.80 30.92
CA SER A 582 -14.71 16.17 31.70
C SER A 582 -14.08 15.33 32.82
N THR A 583 -13.58 15.98 33.87
CA THR A 583 -12.90 15.30 34.99
C THR A 583 -13.83 14.40 35.82
N THR A 584 -15.15 14.49 35.62
CA THR A 584 -16.17 13.77 36.42
C THR A 584 -16.76 12.56 35.71
N GLU A 585 -16.53 12.38 34.42
CA GLU A 585 -17.18 11.32 33.63
C GLU A 585 -16.30 10.07 33.52
N THR A 586 -16.90 8.90 33.72
CA THR A 586 -16.24 7.62 33.48
C THR A 586 -15.77 7.53 32.03
N CYS A 587 -14.50 7.19 31.84
CA CYS A 587 -13.91 7.07 30.51
C CYS A 587 -13.70 5.61 30.13
N TYR A 588 -13.93 5.33 28.85
CA TYR A 588 -13.72 4.03 28.22
C TYR A 588 -12.53 4.10 27.28
N PHE A 589 -11.90 2.95 27.06
CA PHE A 589 -10.86 2.77 26.06
C PHE A 589 -11.44 2.02 24.87
N ILE A 590 -11.22 2.58 23.68
CA ILE A 590 -11.61 1.96 22.40
C ILE A 590 -10.39 1.74 21.52
N SER A 591 -10.49 0.85 20.55
CA SER A 591 -9.42 0.61 19.58
C SER A 591 -9.02 1.89 18.85
N ARG A 592 -7.72 2.19 18.80
CA ARG A 592 -7.15 3.25 17.95
C ARG A 592 -7.44 2.98 16.48
N LEU A 593 -7.35 1.73 16.04
CA LEU A 593 -7.64 1.34 14.66
C LEU A 593 -9.09 1.63 14.29
N TRP A 594 -10.05 1.31 15.18
CA TRP A 594 -11.44 1.64 14.94
C TRP A 594 -11.68 3.16 14.99
N PHE A 595 -11.11 3.85 15.97
CA PHE A 595 -11.24 5.30 16.10
C PHE A 595 -10.73 6.05 14.87
N ASN A 596 -9.56 5.66 14.34
CA ASN A 596 -9.01 6.26 13.12
C ASN A 596 -9.92 5.99 11.90
N ARG A 597 -10.52 4.81 11.79
CA ARG A 597 -11.54 4.56 10.77
C ARG A 597 -12.72 5.51 10.92
N TRP A 598 -13.25 5.71 12.13
CA TRP A 598 -14.35 6.65 12.34
C TRP A 598 -13.96 8.10 11.99
N GLN A 599 -12.75 8.50 12.36
CA GLN A 599 -12.26 9.85 12.12
C GLN A 599 -12.06 10.15 10.62
N PHE A 600 -11.66 9.17 9.82
CA PHE A 600 -11.21 9.42 8.43
C PHE A 600 -11.96 8.64 7.34
N MET A 601 -12.86 7.73 7.72
CA MET A 601 -13.71 6.96 6.80
C MET A 601 -15.18 7.21 7.11
N MET A 602 -16.03 7.11 6.08
CA MET A 602 -17.46 7.34 6.19
C MET A 602 -18.19 6.15 6.79
N THR A 603 -17.74 4.93 6.44
CA THR A 603 -18.24 3.67 6.99
C THR A 603 -17.16 2.98 7.83
N PRO A 604 -17.00 3.35 9.11
CA PRO A 604 -15.99 2.74 9.98
C PRO A 604 -16.29 1.27 10.33
N GLY A 605 -17.55 0.86 10.22
CA GLY A 605 -18.04 -0.44 10.68
C GLY A 605 -18.25 -0.50 12.20
N PRO A 606 -18.63 -1.68 12.74
CA PRO A 606 -18.86 -1.84 14.18
C PRO A 606 -17.58 -1.65 14.99
N ILE A 607 -17.74 -1.17 16.22
CA ILE A 607 -16.64 -1.04 17.18
C ILE A 607 -16.08 -2.44 17.45
N THR A 608 -14.76 -2.55 17.38
CA THR A 608 -14.03 -3.76 17.75
C THR A 608 -12.88 -3.36 18.65
N ASN A 609 -12.76 -4.03 19.79
CA ASN A 609 -11.64 -3.88 20.72
C ASN A 609 -10.75 -5.13 20.78
N TYR A 610 -11.02 -6.14 19.94
CA TYR A 610 -10.28 -7.41 19.93
C TYR A 610 -8.83 -7.28 19.45
N ASP A 611 -8.46 -6.12 18.92
CA ASP A 611 -7.09 -5.78 18.59
C ASP A 611 -6.23 -5.53 19.84
N PHE A 612 -6.84 -5.26 21.00
CA PHE A 612 -6.11 -5.09 22.27
C PHE A 612 -6.70 -5.84 23.48
N ILE A 613 -7.96 -6.25 23.43
CA ILE A 613 -8.64 -7.07 24.45
C ILE A 613 -8.44 -8.56 24.15
N CYS A 614 -8.12 -9.34 25.17
CA CYS A 614 -8.04 -10.80 25.10
C CYS A 614 -9.42 -11.47 25.23
N SER A 615 -9.51 -12.77 24.97
CA SER A 615 -10.75 -13.56 25.11
C SER A 615 -11.39 -13.50 26.51
N HIS A 616 -10.61 -13.18 27.55
CA HIS A 616 -11.09 -13.03 28.93
C HIS A 616 -11.73 -11.66 29.22
N GLY A 617 -11.69 -10.71 28.28
CA GLY A 617 -12.16 -9.34 28.50
C GLY A 617 -11.16 -8.40 29.17
N GLY A 618 -9.91 -8.83 29.37
CA GLY A 618 -8.81 -8.01 29.88
C GLY A 618 -7.78 -7.65 28.81
N VAL A 619 -6.67 -7.01 29.19
CA VAL A 619 -5.57 -6.65 28.28
C VAL A 619 -4.37 -7.58 28.48
N ASN A 620 -3.84 -8.17 27.41
CA ASN A 620 -2.58 -8.90 27.49
C ASN A 620 -1.40 -7.93 27.32
N THR A 621 -0.95 -7.31 28.42
CA THR A 621 0.13 -6.31 28.43
C THR A 621 1.50 -6.87 28.03
N ARG A 622 1.71 -8.19 28.17
CA ARG A 622 2.94 -8.85 27.70
C ARG A 622 2.96 -8.97 26.17
N ARG A 623 1.80 -9.23 25.56
CA ARG A 623 1.63 -9.24 24.11
C ARG A 623 1.66 -7.82 23.52
N TYR A 624 1.13 -6.85 24.25
CA TYR A 624 0.97 -5.47 23.82
C TYR A 624 1.64 -4.50 24.80
N PRO A 625 2.98 -4.42 24.83
CA PRO A 625 3.70 -3.54 25.75
C PRO A 625 3.38 -2.06 25.51
N ASN A 626 3.04 -1.69 24.28
CA ASN A 626 2.69 -0.32 23.86
C ASN A 626 1.17 -0.09 23.82
N ILE A 627 0.41 -0.72 24.72
CA ILE A 627 -1.05 -0.66 24.75
C ILE A 627 -1.61 0.77 24.70
N ARG A 628 -0.92 1.75 25.30
CA ARG A 628 -1.34 3.15 25.32
C ARG A 628 -1.47 3.75 23.91
N ASP A 629 -0.64 3.30 22.98
CA ASP A 629 -0.66 3.75 21.58
C ASP A 629 -1.78 3.06 20.79
N MET A 630 -2.25 1.90 21.27
CA MET A 630 -3.32 1.11 20.66
C MET A 630 -4.73 1.58 21.09
N VAL A 631 -4.87 2.48 22.06
CA VAL A 631 -6.19 2.84 22.61
C VAL A 631 -6.54 4.33 22.57
N ILE A 632 -7.80 4.56 22.21
CA ILE A 632 -8.75 5.67 22.39
C ILE A 632 -9.27 5.98 23.79
N LYS A 633 -8.83 6.98 24.59
CA LYS A 633 -9.62 7.37 25.78
C LYS A 633 -10.81 8.22 25.34
N VAL A 634 -12.04 7.78 25.61
CA VAL A 634 -13.28 8.49 25.29
C VAL A 634 -14.21 8.60 26.50
N PRO A 635 -14.92 9.73 26.68
CA PRO A 635 -15.98 9.83 27.68
C PRO A 635 -17.12 8.83 27.43
N PHE A 636 -17.81 8.39 28.48
CA PHE A 636 -18.91 7.42 28.40
C PHE A 636 -20.04 7.85 27.45
N SER A 637 -20.37 9.13 27.42
CA SER A 637 -21.35 9.77 26.53
C SER A 637 -20.96 9.61 25.06
N VAL A 638 -19.68 9.79 24.75
CA VAL A 638 -19.12 9.57 23.41
C VAL A 638 -19.16 8.08 23.05
N TYR A 639 -18.72 7.21 23.97
CA TYR A 639 -18.76 5.76 23.76
C TYR A 639 -20.17 5.26 23.46
N THR A 640 -21.16 5.70 24.24
CA THR A 640 -22.58 5.35 24.06
C THR A 640 -23.10 5.84 22.71
N THR A 641 -22.71 7.05 22.30
CA THR A 641 -23.05 7.57 20.97
C THR A 641 -22.48 6.69 19.85
N PHE A 642 -21.23 6.25 19.97
CA PHE A 642 -20.61 5.36 19.00
C PHE A 642 -21.31 3.99 18.94
N VAL A 643 -21.59 3.38 20.09
CA VAL A 643 -22.28 2.07 20.14
C VAL A 643 -23.67 2.17 19.53
N ASN A 644 -24.44 3.21 19.88
CA ASN A 644 -25.79 3.40 19.34
C ASN A 644 -25.81 3.60 17.82
N LYS A 645 -24.79 4.27 17.27
CA LYS A 645 -24.74 4.60 15.83
C LYS A 645 -24.07 3.52 14.98
N TYR A 646 -22.98 2.93 15.46
CA TYR A 646 -22.14 2.02 14.69
C TYR A 646 -22.23 0.56 15.15
N GLY A 647 -22.81 0.30 16.32
CA GLY A 647 -22.84 -1.02 16.93
C GLY A 647 -21.46 -1.48 17.43
N THR A 648 -21.43 -2.71 17.92
CA THR A 648 -20.22 -3.42 18.36
C THR A 648 -20.21 -4.80 17.71
N ASP A 649 -19.03 -5.35 17.50
CA ASP A 649 -18.83 -6.74 17.06
C ASP A 649 -18.97 -7.77 18.20
N GLY A 650 -19.41 -7.32 19.38
CA GLY A 650 -19.50 -8.13 20.59
C GLY A 650 -18.28 -7.98 21.51
N SER A 651 -17.28 -7.20 21.12
CA SER A 651 -16.17 -6.86 22.01
C SER A 651 -16.67 -6.09 23.24
N LEU A 652 -16.16 -6.50 24.41
CA LEU A 652 -16.53 -5.90 25.69
C LEU A 652 -15.97 -4.47 25.77
N PRO A 653 -16.72 -3.54 26.41
CA PRO A 653 -16.18 -2.24 26.74
C PRO A 653 -15.05 -2.39 27.76
N PHE A 654 -13.93 -1.68 27.55
CA PHE A 654 -12.83 -1.65 28.51
C PHE A 654 -12.79 -0.29 29.21
N TYR A 655 -12.78 -0.29 30.55
CA TYR A 655 -12.61 0.92 31.37
C TYR A 655 -11.66 0.62 32.53
N SER A 656 -10.98 1.65 33.03
CA SER A 656 -10.12 1.54 34.22
C SER A 656 -10.46 2.65 35.22
N ALA A 657 -10.80 2.22 36.44
CA ALA A 657 -11.19 3.11 37.54
C ALA A 657 -10.06 4.10 37.91
N ASP A 658 -8.82 3.62 37.93
CA ASP A 658 -7.63 4.43 38.24
C ASP A 658 -6.97 5.04 36.99
N HIS A 659 -7.62 4.90 35.82
CA HIS A 659 -7.05 5.23 34.51
C HIS A 659 -5.77 4.47 34.14
N VAL A 660 -5.39 3.45 34.91
CA VAL A 660 -4.24 2.57 34.65
C VAL A 660 -4.70 1.31 33.93
N ILE A 661 -4.12 1.00 32.78
CA ILE A 661 -4.41 -0.24 32.04
C ILE A 661 -3.63 -1.39 32.69
N SER A 662 -4.32 -2.22 33.47
CA SER A 662 -3.76 -3.40 34.12
C SER A 662 -3.81 -4.64 33.21
N GLY A 663 -2.84 -5.55 33.38
CA GLY A 663 -2.79 -6.83 32.67
C GLY A 663 -3.93 -7.77 33.07
N CYS A 664 -4.32 -8.65 32.13
CA CYS A 664 -5.26 -9.73 32.37
C CYS A 664 -4.58 -10.84 33.18
N THR A 665 -5.05 -11.04 34.41
CA THR A 665 -4.52 -12.06 35.33
C THR A 665 -4.66 -13.48 34.79
N LEU A 666 -5.74 -13.78 34.06
CA LEU A 666 -5.94 -15.10 33.44
C LEU A 666 -4.92 -15.36 32.33
N CYS A 667 -4.68 -14.38 31.44
CA CYS A 667 -3.61 -14.52 30.43
C CYS A 667 -2.23 -14.67 31.08
N GLU A 668 -1.96 -13.98 32.19
CA GLU A 668 -0.71 -14.16 32.93
C GLU A 668 -0.57 -15.57 33.51
N GLN A 669 -1.65 -16.15 34.04
CA GLN A 669 -1.66 -17.52 34.55
C GLN A 669 -1.43 -18.54 33.43
N GLU A 670 -2.15 -18.42 32.31
CA GLU A 670 -1.98 -19.27 31.13
C GLU A 670 -0.53 -19.24 30.61
N GLU A 671 0.06 -18.05 30.49
CA GLU A 671 1.45 -17.91 30.03
C GLU A 671 2.45 -18.49 31.03
N ARG A 672 2.19 -18.42 32.36
CA ARG A 672 3.03 -19.10 33.36
C ARG A 672 2.97 -20.61 33.19
N ILE A 673 1.79 -21.18 32.93
CA ILE A 673 1.61 -22.61 32.67
C ILE A 673 2.34 -23.01 31.38
N LEU A 674 2.20 -22.22 30.30
CA LEU A 674 2.89 -22.46 29.04
C LEU A 674 4.42 -22.37 29.20
N GLU A 675 4.93 -21.40 29.95
CA GLU A 675 6.36 -21.26 30.22
C GLU A 675 6.91 -22.45 31.03
N GLN A 676 6.14 -22.96 32.00
CA GLN A 676 6.49 -24.20 32.70
C GLN A 676 6.52 -25.39 31.74
N ARG A 677 5.55 -25.51 30.83
CA ARG A 677 5.53 -26.53 29.78
C ARG A 677 6.74 -26.43 28.85
N ARG A 678 7.10 -25.23 28.36
CA ARG A 678 8.29 -25.00 27.52
C ARG A 678 9.56 -25.50 28.19
N ARG A 679 9.76 -25.14 29.47
CA ARG A 679 10.93 -25.55 30.25
C ARG A 679 10.99 -27.05 30.46
N LYS A 680 9.85 -27.67 30.78
CA LYS A 680 9.73 -29.12 30.95
C LYS A 680 10.07 -29.85 29.66
N GLU A 681 9.45 -29.47 28.54
CA GLU A 681 9.72 -30.10 27.24
C GLU A 681 11.17 -29.92 26.80
N GLU A 682 11.77 -28.74 27.01
CA GLU A 682 13.18 -28.53 26.72
C GLU A 682 14.10 -29.41 27.59
N GLU A 683 13.80 -29.54 28.87
CA GLU A 683 14.56 -30.40 29.78
C GLU A 683 14.42 -31.88 29.42
N ASP A 684 13.21 -32.34 29.14
CA ASP A 684 12.92 -33.72 28.74
C ASP A 684 13.65 -34.06 27.44
N ILE A 685 13.56 -33.20 26.42
CA ILE A 685 14.24 -33.39 25.14
C ILE A 685 15.76 -33.35 25.34
N ARG A 686 16.30 -32.42 26.14
CA ARG A 686 17.75 -32.38 26.42
C ARG A 686 18.26 -33.67 27.09
N LYS A 687 17.44 -34.37 27.87
CA LYS A 687 17.80 -35.64 28.52
C LYS A 687 17.81 -36.83 27.55
N ILE A 688 16.96 -36.80 26.53
CA ILE A 688 16.77 -37.94 25.61
C ILE A 688 17.39 -37.73 24.23
N ASP A 689 17.69 -36.48 23.86
CA ASP A 689 18.30 -36.15 22.57
C ASP A 689 19.80 -36.46 22.60
N SER A 690 20.18 -37.46 21.82
CA SER A 690 21.57 -37.79 21.56
C SER A 690 21.96 -37.39 20.14
N ASN A 691 23.06 -36.65 20.01
CA ASN A 691 23.64 -36.24 18.71
C ASN A 691 24.13 -37.42 17.84
N SER A 692 24.05 -38.64 18.36
CA SER A 692 24.44 -39.88 17.70
C SER A 692 23.43 -40.97 18.00
N ILE A 693 23.22 -41.84 17.03
CA ILE A 693 22.43 -43.07 17.14
C ILE A 693 23.37 -44.26 17.37
N LYS A 694 23.01 -45.22 18.22
CA LYS A 694 23.85 -46.41 18.49
C LYS A 694 23.84 -47.39 17.32
N ARG A 695 24.79 -48.33 17.31
CA ARG A 695 24.86 -49.38 16.28
C ARG A 695 23.55 -50.19 16.27
N ASN A 696 22.88 -50.25 15.11
CA ASN A 696 21.58 -50.89 14.85
C ASN A 696 20.30 -50.12 15.27
N GLU A 697 20.41 -48.83 15.62
CA GLU A 697 19.23 -47.98 15.82
C GLU A 697 18.87 -47.21 14.52
N TYR A 698 17.63 -46.74 14.41
CA TYR A 698 17.09 -46.11 13.21
C TYR A 698 16.85 -44.60 13.41
N TRP A 699 16.94 -43.85 12.30
CA TRP A 699 16.51 -42.46 12.22
C TRP A 699 15.01 -42.35 12.02
N PHE A 700 14.38 -41.48 12.81
CA PHE A 700 12.99 -41.09 12.66
C PHE A 700 12.97 -39.75 11.93
N LEU A 701 12.38 -39.71 10.75
CA LEU A 701 12.32 -38.50 9.94
C LEU A 701 11.08 -37.68 10.31
N ILE A 702 11.29 -36.39 10.57
CA ILE A 702 10.27 -35.43 10.97
C ILE A 702 10.30 -34.20 10.07
N SER A 703 9.15 -33.60 9.84
CA SER A 703 9.01 -32.38 9.06
C SER A 703 9.86 -31.25 9.64
N ALA A 704 10.69 -30.63 8.80
CA ALA A 704 11.55 -29.54 9.21
C ALA A 704 10.72 -28.30 9.60
N THR A 705 9.58 -28.06 8.96
CA THR A 705 8.67 -26.96 9.29
C THR A 705 8.01 -27.16 10.65
N TRP A 706 7.58 -28.39 10.95
CA TRP A 706 7.02 -28.72 12.25
C TRP A 706 8.05 -28.57 13.37
N LEU A 707 9.27 -29.09 13.16
CA LEU A 707 10.34 -29.00 14.16
C LEU A 707 10.77 -27.54 14.41
N LEU A 708 10.75 -26.69 13.37
CA LEU A 708 10.94 -25.24 13.53
C LEU A 708 9.84 -24.60 14.39
N SER A 709 8.58 -25.00 14.22
CA SER A 709 7.47 -24.53 15.07
C SER A 709 7.65 -24.95 16.53
N TRP A 710 8.14 -26.16 16.80
CA TRP A 710 8.47 -26.58 18.17
C TRP A 710 9.64 -25.78 18.77
N HIS A 711 10.69 -25.52 17.99
CA HIS A 711 11.76 -24.62 18.45
C HIS A 711 11.25 -23.21 18.73
N TYR A 712 10.32 -22.70 17.92
CA TYR A 712 9.69 -21.41 18.16
C TYR A 712 8.87 -21.40 19.47
N PHE A 713 8.10 -22.46 19.74
CA PHE A 713 7.40 -22.65 21.01
C PHE A 713 8.33 -22.48 22.22
N LYS A 714 9.51 -23.13 22.20
CA LYS A 714 10.51 -23.01 23.27
C LYS A 714 10.97 -21.57 23.53
N THR A 715 10.99 -20.74 22.49
CA THR A 715 11.45 -19.35 22.57
C THR A 715 10.34 -18.33 22.88
N GLY A 716 9.13 -18.79 23.21
CA GLY A 716 7.99 -17.92 23.52
C GLY A 716 6.82 -18.00 22.54
N GLY A 717 6.93 -18.84 21.50
CA GLY A 717 5.85 -19.07 20.54
C GLY A 717 4.67 -19.87 21.11
N PRO A 718 3.56 -20.03 20.35
CA PRO A 718 2.50 -20.96 20.68
C PRO A 718 2.95 -22.43 20.47
N PRO A 719 2.31 -23.41 21.12
CA PRO A 719 2.64 -24.82 20.93
C PRO A 719 2.42 -25.23 19.46
N PRO A 720 3.25 -26.11 18.89
CA PRO A 720 3.01 -26.65 17.56
C PRO A 720 1.74 -27.52 17.56
N GLY A 721 1.09 -27.63 16.40
CA GLY A 721 0.02 -28.61 16.19
C GLY A 721 0.54 -30.05 16.10
N PRO A 722 -0.27 -31.01 15.64
CA PRO A 722 0.18 -32.39 15.40
C PRO A 722 1.33 -32.46 14.40
N ILE A 723 2.19 -33.47 14.53
CA ILE A 723 3.28 -33.72 13.57
C ILE A 723 2.67 -33.95 12.18
N ASP A 724 3.12 -33.19 11.18
CA ASP A 724 2.68 -33.34 9.79
C ASP A 724 3.86 -33.70 8.88
N ASN A 725 4.06 -35.01 8.70
CA ASN A 725 5.06 -35.53 7.78
C ASN A 725 4.52 -35.69 6.34
N TYR A 726 3.24 -35.43 6.07
CA TYR A 726 2.71 -35.42 4.71
C TYR A 726 3.29 -34.28 3.87
N HIS A 727 4.00 -33.32 4.49
CA HIS A 727 4.78 -32.33 3.77
C HIS A 727 5.79 -32.97 2.80
N PHE A 728 6.48 -34.03 3.23
CA PHE A 728 7.49 -34.74 2.44
C PHE A 728 7.12 -36.20 2.08
N LEU A 729 5.98 -36.69 2.57
CA LEU A 729 5.46 -38.03 2.27
C LEU A 729 4.11 -37.95 1.55
N HIS A 730 3.83 -38.96 0.74
CA HIS A 730 2.49 -39.26 0.25
C HIS A 730 1.68 -40.00 1.32
N GLU A 731 0.36 -40.13 1.10
CA GLU A 731 -0.53 -40.84 2.03
C GLU A 731 -0.16 -42.32 2.22
N ASP A 732 0.44 -42.92 1.20
CA ASP A 732 0.95 -44.30 1.24
C ASP A 732 2.31 -44.45 1.95
N GLY A 733 2.84 -43.36 2.52
CA GLY A 733 4.13 -43.31 3.21
C GLY A 733 5.35 -43.27 2.29
N SER A 734 5.15 -43.16 0.97
CA SER A 734 6.26 -43.02 0.01
C SER A 734 6.83 -41.59 0.01
N PRO A 735 8.16 -41.42 -0.16
CA PRO A 735 8.77 -40.09 -0.30
C PRO A 735 8.29 -39.32 -1.53
N LYS A 736 7.92 -38.05 -1.35
CA LYS A 736 7.72 -37.12 -2.47
C LYS A 736 9.04 -36.85 -3.19
N VAL A 737 9.00 -36.56 -4.48
CA VAL A 737 10.21 -36.30 -5.29
C VAL A 737 10.82 -34.93 -4.96
N GLY A 738 12.15 -34.87 -4.82
CA GLY A 738 12.91 -33.61 -4.69
C GLY A 738 13.01 -33.01 -3.28
N MET A 739 12.57 -33.73 -2.25
CA MET A 739 12.64 -33.32 -0.84
C MET A 739 14.08 -33.35 -0.32
N LYS A 740 14.48 -32.31 0.40
CA LYS A 740 15.85 -32.06 0.84
C LYS A 740 15.97 -32.07 2.36
N ARG A 741 16.98 -32.79 2.85
CA ARG A 741 17.37 -32.77 4.27
C ARG A 741 17.67 -31.35 4.73
N GLY A 742 17.18 -31.00 5.91
CA GLY A 742 17.39 -29.70 6.57
C GLY A 742 16.44 -28.60 6.11
N THR A 743 15.86 -28.73 4.91
CA THR A 743 14.83 -27.81 4.37
C THR A 743 13.43 -28.38 4.57
N ASP A 744 13.20 -29.62 4.15
CA ASP A 744 11.87 -30.24 4.15
C ASP A 744 11.70 -31.24 5.31
N TYR A 745 12.79 -31.94 5.67
CA TYR A 745 12.77 -32.93 6.77
C TYR A 745 14.08 -32.97 7.54
N ARG A 746 14.05 -33.50 8.78
CA ARG A 746 15.22 -33.75 9.64
C ARG A 746 15.12 -35.13 10.29
N GLY A 747 16.27 -35.68 10.70
CA GLY A 747 16.33 -36.93 11.45
C GLY A 747 16.44 -36.67 12.95
N ILE A 748 15.63 -37.37 13.72
CA ILE A 748 15.65 -37.42 15.18
C ILE A 748 15.78 -38.88 15.64
N ASN A 749 16.16 -39.09 16.90
CA ASN A 749 16.22 -40.44 17.48
C ASN A 749 14.81 -40.91 17.92
N GLU A 750 14.66 -42.22 18.14
CA GLU A 750 13.39 -42.85 18.53
C GLU A 750 12.76 -42.22 19.77
N ARG A 751 13.56 -41.91 20.80
CA ARG A 751 13.04 -41.40 22.07
C ARG A 751 12.45 -40.00 21.90
N VAL A 752 13.11 -39.16 21.11
CA VAL A 752 12.60 -37.83 20.74
C VAL A 752 11.32 -37.95 19.91
N TRP A 753 11.26 -38.87 18.94
CA TRP A 753 10.05 -39.11 18.17
C TRP A 753 8.89 -39.54 19.07
N SER A 754 9.09 -40.56 19.92
CA SER A 754 8.06 -41.06 20.82
C SER A 754 7.57 -39.98 21.79
N TYR A 755 8.46 -39.11 22.27
CA TYR A 755 8.07 -37.97 23.10
C TYR A 755 7.16 -37.01 22.35
N PHE A 756 7.54 -36.59 21.13
CA PHE A 756 6.74 -35.67 20.33
C PHE A 756 5.41 -36.29 19.88
N GLU A 757 5.40 -37.54 19.43
CA GLU A 757 4.18 -38.25 19.04
C GLU A 757 3.24 -38.42 20.23
N HIS A 758 3.74 -38.74 21.42
CA HIS A 758 2.92 -38.82 22.63
C HIS A 758 2.34 -37.47 23.05
N THR A 759 3.12 -36.39 22.90
CA THR A 759 2.74 -35.05 23.37
C THR A 759 1.85 -34.30 22.38
N TYR A 760 2.08 -34.47 21.08
CA TYR A 760 1.44 -33.68 20.02
C TYR A 760 0.60 -34.53 19.05
N GLY A 761 0.79 -35.85 19.01
CA GLY A 761 0.17 -36.72 18.01
C GLY A 761 0.65 -36.42 16.58
N GLY A 762 -0.07 -36.95 15.60
CA GLY A 762 0.20 -36.73 14.18
C GLY A 762 0.92 -37.90 13.50
N GLY A 763 1.57 -37.62 12.37
CA GLY A 763 2.23 -38.61 11.52
C GLY A 763 2.34 -38.16 10.06
N PRO A 764 2.55 -39.10 9.12
CA PRO A 764 2.82 -40.51 9.34
C PRO A 764 4.26 -40.75 9.81
N LEU A 765 4.49 -41.90 10.46
CA LEU A 765 5.80 -42.33 10.92
C LEU A 765 6.73 -42.63 9.73
N CYS A 766 7.97 -42.15 9.78
CA CYS A 766 8.97 -42.40 8.75
C CYS A 766 10.30 -42.85 9.36
N VAL A 767 10.65 -44.12 9.20
CA VAL A 767 11.85 -44.72 9.79
C VAL A 767 12.85 -45.11 8.71
N ARG A 768 14.13 -44.79 8.92
CA ARG A 768 15.22 -45.07 7.98
C ARG A 768 16.49 -45.51 8.71
N ASN A 769 17.29 -46.35 8.05
CA ASN A 769 18.63 -46.75 8.51
C ASN A 769 19.66 -45.61 8.39
N THR A 770 19.44 -44.68 7.48
CA THR A 770 20.25 -43.47 7.27
C THR A 770 19.34 -42.25 7.26
N ILE A 771 19.88 -41.04 7.44
CA ILE A 771 19.07 -39.80 7.37
C ILE A 771 18.64 -39.48 5.93
N ASP A 772 19.10 -40.24 4.94
CA ASP A 772 18.65 -40.06 3.56
C ASP A 772 17.24 -40.64 3.38
N LEU A 773 16.29 -39.77 3.03
CA LEU A 773 14.88 -40.13 2.83
C LEU A 773 14.71 -41.14 1.69
N TYR A 774 15.59 -41.08 0.68
CA TYR A 774 15.57 -41.93 -0.52
C TYR A 774 16.46 -43.17 -0.41
N ALA A 775 17.04 -43.43 0.77
CA ALA A 775 17.87 -44.61 0.97
C ALA A 775 17.10 -45.92 0.66
N PRO A 776 17.75 -46.91 0.01
CA PRO A 776 17.13 -48.19 -0.28
C PRO A 776 16.79 -48.93 1.03
N ASN A 777 15.57 -49.49 1.10
CA ASN A 777 14.90 -50.11 2.26
C ASN A 777 14.19 -49.14 3.24
N PRO A 778 13.07 -48.51 2.84
CA PRO A 778 12.15 -47.92 3.81
C PRO A 778 11.52 -49.03 4.66
N LEU A 779 11.72 -48.97 5.97
CA LEU A 779 10.93 -49.78 6.90
C LEU A 779 9.54 -49.15 6.98
N ILE A 780 8.52 -49.84 6.48
CA ILE A 780 7.11 -49.40 6.55
C ILE A 780 6.53 -49.95 7.86
N SER A 781 5.93 -49.09 8.69
CA SER A 781 5.25 -49.51 9.91
C SER A 781 3.88 -50.10 9.59
N ASP A 782 3.58 -51.28 10.14
CA ASP A 782 2.21 -51.80 10.18
C ASP A 782 1.47 -51.07 11.31
N HIS A 783 0.48 -50.24 10.96
CA HIS A 783 -0.32 -49.47 11.92
C HIS A 783 -1.12 -50.34 12.90
N THR A 784 -1.10 -51.68 12.75
CA THR A 784 -1.90 -52.61 13.57
C THR A 784 -1.13 -53.28 14.72
N LYS A 785 0.20 -53.17 14.80
CA LYS A 785 0.99 -53.83 15.87
C LYS A 785 2.11 -52.94 16.41
N ARG A 786 2.03 -52.64 17.71
CA ARG A 786 3.08 -51.94 18.48
C ARG A 786 4.46 -52.60 18.25
N GLY A 787 5.35 -51.92 17.52
CA GLY A 787 6.80 -52.08 17.63
C GLY A 787 7.51 -53.11 16.74
N ARG A 788 6.99 -53.48 15.56
CA ARG A 788 7.79 -54.28 14.59
C ARG A 788 7.91 -53.61 13.22
N PHE A 789 9.15 -53.38 12.79
CA PHE A 789 9.51 -52.83 11.48
C PHE A 789 10.02 -53.96 10.57
N TYR A 790 9.60 -53.99 9.29
CA TYR A 790 10.05 -55.01 8.32
C TYR A 790 10.59 -54.38 7.03
N GLN A 791 11.65 -54.98 6.45
CA GLN A 791 12.19 -54.60 5.15
C GLN A 791 11.26 -55.11 4.04
N LYS A 792 10.93 -54.25 3.06
CA LYS A 792 10.23 -54.66 1.84
C LYS A 792 11.16 -55.58 1.02
N PRO A 793 10.73 -56.77 0.55
CA PRO A 793 11.59 -57.63 -0.26
C PRO A 793 11.95 -56.94 -1.58
N ASN A 794 13.24 -56.90 -1.93
CA ASN A 794 13.73 -56.37 -3.20
C ASN A 794 13.25 -57.25 -4.37
N GLY A 795 12.26 -56.79 -5.12
CA GLY A 795 11.88 -57.41 -6.39
C GLY A 795 12.91 -57.08 -7.48
N SER A 796 13.95 -57.92 -7.64
CA SER A 796 14.84 -57.86 -8.80
C SER A 796 14.20 -58.55 -10.00
N LYS A 797 14.08 -57.82 -11.10
CA LYS A 797 13.70 -58.29 -12.44
C LYS A 797 14.60 -59.45 -12.89
N THR A 798 13.99 -60.51 -13.42
CA THR A 798 14.63 -61.37 -14.42
C THR A 798 13.82 -61.32 -15.72
N ASN A 799 14.38 -60.63 -16.71
CA ASN A 799 14.01 -60.76 -18.11
C ASN A 799 14.33 -62.18 -18.58
N LYS A 800 13.36 -62.89 -19.15
CA LYS A 800 13.60 -63.88 -20.21
C LYS A 800 12.73 -63.52 -21.41
N ARG A 801 13.41 -63.21 -22.51
CA ARG A 801 12.91 -63.12 -23.89
C ARG A 801 13.19 -64.47 -24.58
N ILE A 802 12.58 -64.65 -25.77
CA ILE A 802 12.60 -65.80 -26.69
C ILE A 802 11.42 -66.75 -26.37
N SER A 803 10.41 -66.95 -27.22
CA SER A 803 10.18 -66.69 -28.65
C SER A 803 8.75 -66.23 -28.90
#